data_AF-A0A8H3UBA9-F1
#
_entry.id   AF-A0A8H3UBA9-F1
#
_cell.length_a   1.000
_cell.length_b   1.000
_cell.length_c   1.000
_cell.angle_alpha   90.00
_cell.angle_beta   90.00
_cell.angle_gamma   90.00
#
_symmetry.space_group_name_H-M   'P 1'
#
loop_
_entity.id
_entity.type
_entity.pdbx_description
1 polymer ?
#
loop_
_entity_poly.entity_id
_entity_poly.type
_entity_poly.pdbx_seq_one_letter_code
_entity_poly.pdbx_strand_id
1 'polypeptide(L)'
;MSASPSDPPVERKMKAYDLINRGVKRPTPLGTTLFVGLRALDPLLQYGILAHGIGSTLLSKLGITQLPLGLPTNTGTFVDKLGLSPYRLIILAMAAGSSIKQIYWVLATSEEEFPPGAALSVVAYNTIFNSINSLAFTTTIASASLSSNETFPQTPLLVGCALYVVGIFTEAIAETQRRNFKRDPRNNGKVYSGGLWGIARHINYTGYSLWRAGYTLACSGWGAGAFVASFLLGDFNFRAIKVLGEYCAPKNQYKNMRFKTPHLEVEQRKSAFAEGNTRWTNKDMDPVPKEERKWGVISFIAYWISDAFNAATWQFASGIIAIGLTWRESIAIVAVGFFLVSIVIAFNGATGVLYHAPFPVLARASWGFWGSYIAIISRAILAIFWFAIQTMNGANTVRVMLGAIWPSFLTLENSIPESQGIATNTMVSFFLFWLAQIPFLYMHPNNLRWLFMAKTVIVPIAWIAILIWAFVAEGGGNLLAQKSTIRGSAYSWAFLSSLTSVIGNYATLSVNQADFSRYSKVSVKWQLIYVPMLPLIFTFIAFIGIAASSAGEARYGTLDWDPMALISNWSSRSCRFFAAFSFALAALGVNISANSLSAANDLTALFPRFVDIRRGQLICALLCWALVPWKIMASAGSFLNFMAAYAVFLGPIAAIMLFDFWVLHKAKYNVLDLYRPDGIYRYNAVLINWRAVVAFVVGVAPNLPGFINSINSSIKVGVGIHPYQFGWLLGFTATALVYCLLTILFRPRETFIDKALLPDEVYEGGIVEGVEVVGEKDGYRSGNEEVLVDEKKGWKSWANKML
;
A
#
# COMPACT_ATOMS: atom_id res chain seq x y z
N MET A 1 -64.60 -28.31 25.59
CA MET A 1 -63.76 -29.06 24.61
C MET A 1 -63.28 -28.03 23.60
N SER A 2 -62.01 -27.75 23.37
CA SER A 2 -60.77 -28.49 23.53
C SER A 2 -59.66 -27.53 23.98
N ALA A 3 -58.84 -27.95 24.93
CA ALA A 3 -57.59 -27.28 25.25
C ALA A 3 -56.70 -27.25 23.99
N SER A 4 -56.47 -26.04 23.46
CA SER A 4 -55.32 -25.81 22.57
C SER A 4 -54.06 -25.96 23.42
N PRO A 5 -53.04 -26.74 22.99
CA PRO A 5 -51.84 -26.91 23.78
C PRO A 5 -51.18 -25.55 23.92
N SER A 6 -51.12 -25.03 25.15
CA SER A 6 -50.32 -23.87 25.47
C SER A 6 -48.89 -24.17 25.02
N ASP A 7 -48.42 -23.49 23.99
CA ASP A 7 -47.00 -23.42 23.70
C ASP A 7 -46.30 -23.09 25.03
N PRO A 8 -45.30 -23.89 25.47
CA PRO A 8 -44.66 -23.64 26.74
C PRO A 8 -44.10 -22.21 26.74
N PRO A 9 -44.15 -21.48 27.86
CA PRO A 9 -43.65 -20.11 27.94
C PRO A 9 -42.24 -20.05 27.34
N VAL A 10 -41.91 -18.98 26.60
CA VAL A 10 -40.62 -18.77 25.89
C VAL A 10 -39.40 -19.16 26.76
N GLU A 11 -39.51 -18.95 28.08
CA GLU A 11 -38.57 -19.35 29.12
C GLU A 11 -38.24 -20.87 29.17
N ARG A 12 -39.21 -21.75 28.88
CA ARG A 12 -39.03 -23.22 28.84
C ARG A 12 -38.33 -23.70 27.57
N LYS A 13 -38.50 -23.03 26.42
CA LYS A 13 -37.80 -23.39 25.15
C LYS A 13 -36.33 -22.96 25.17
N MET A 14 -35.98 -21.83 25.81
CA MET A 14 -34.59 -21.37 25.97
C MET A 14 -33.71 -22.31 26.80
N LYS A 15 -34.26 -22.92 27.87
CA LYS A 15 -33.52 -23.84 28.75
C LYS A 15 -33.00 -25.11 28.07
N ALA A 16 -33.56 -25.50 26.92
CA ALA A 16 -33.16 -26.72 26.22
C ALA A 16 -31.84 -26.59 25.43
N TYR A 17 -31.36 -25.36 25.15
CA TYR A 17 -30.25 -25.13 24.21
C TYR A 17 -29.12 -24.21 24.71
N ASP A 18 -29.26 -23.61 25.89
CA ASP A 18 -28.23 -22.75 26.51
C ASP A 18 -27.87 -23.23 27.92
N LEU A 19 -26.58 -23.30 28.21
CA LEU A 19 -26.04 -23.72 29.50
C LEU A 19 -25.97 -22.57 30.51
N ILE A 20 -26.14 -21.33 30.06
CA ILE A 20 -26.06 -20.12 30.89
C ILE A 20 -27.44 -19.47 30.97
N ASN A 21 -27.85 -19.11 32.19
CA ASN A 21 -29.09 -18.35 32.43
C ASN A 21 -28.90 -16.87 32.05
N ARG A 22 -28.97 -16.58 30.74
CA ARG A 22 -28.73 -15.24 30.21
C ARG A 22 -29.67 -14.20 30.81
N GLY A 23 -29.12 -13.09 31.28
CA GLY A 23 -29.88 -11.97 31.86
C GLY A 23 -30.12 -12.05 33.37
N VAL A 24 -29.77 -13.16 34.03
CA VAL A 24 -29.81 -13.29 35.49
C VAL A 24 -28.45 -12.90 36.06
N LYS A 25 -28.35 -11.73 36.71
CA LYS A 25 -27.12 -11.27 37.38
C LYS A 25 -27.11 -11.72 38.84
N ARG A 26 -26.64 -12.94 39.10
CA ARG A 26 -26.49 -13.49 40.46
C ARG A 26 -25.10 -14.08 40.66
N PRO A 27 -24.45 -13.84 41.82
CA PRO A 27 -23.16 -14.45 42.10
C PRO A 27 -23.31 -15.96 42.29
N THR A 28 -22.41 -16.73 41.67
CA THR A 28 -22.35 -18.20 41.78
C THR A 28 -20.96 -18.67 42.22
N PRO A 29 -20.54 -18.44 43.48
CA PRO A 29 -19.18 -18.71 43.93
C PRO A 29 -18.74 -20.15 43.67
N LEU A 30 -19.60 -21.14 43.92
CA LEU A 30 -19.29 -22.56 43.69
C LEU A 30 -19.03 -22.86 42.20
N GLY A 31 -19.89 -22.40 41.29
CA GLY A 31 -19.73 -22.62 39.85
C GLY A 31 -18.50 -21.89 39.29
N THR A 32 -18.26 -20.66 39.74
CA THR A 32 -17.10 -19.87 39.35
C THR A 32 -15.80 -20.49 39.85
N THR A 33 -15.72 -20.88 41.12
CA THR A 33 -14.52 -21.52 41.71
C THR A 33 -14.23 -22.86 41.03
N LEU A 34 -15.26 -23.68 40.77
CA LEU A 34 -15.10 -24.95 40.07
C LEU A 34 -14.58 -24.75 38.65
N PHE A 35 -15.13 -23.78 37.91
CA PHE A 35 -14.67 -23.45 36.57
C PHE A 35 -13.22 -22.96 36.56
N VAL A 36 -12.87 -21.99 37.42
CA VAL A 36 -11.52 -21.42 37.49
C VAL A 36 -10.51 -22.48 37.87
N GLY A 37 -10.81 -23.30 38.89
CA GLY A 37 -9.93 -24.38 39.35
C GLY A 37 -9.65 -25.39 38.24
N LEU A 38 -10.71 -25.93 37.60
CA LEU A 38 -10.52 -26.94 36.57
C LEU A 38 -9.89 -26.39 35.28
N ARG A 39 -10.20 -25.14 34.88
CA ARG A 39 -9.52 -24.52 33.73
C ARG A 39 -8.05 -24.19 34.02
N ALA A 40 -7.69 -23.88 35.25
CA ALA A 40 -6.29 -23.67 35.64
C ALA A 40 -5.47 -24.97 35.62
N LEU A 41 -6.11 -26.13 35.80
CA LEU A 41 -5.47 -27.44 35.71
C LEU A 41 -5.29 -27.94 34.27
N ASP A 42 -6.06 -27.43 33.31
CA ASP A 42 -6.01 -27.89 31.92
C ASP A 42 -4.64 -27.73 31.25
N PRO A 43 -3.91 -26.60 31.38
CA PRO A 43 -2.56 -26.50 30.83
C PRO A 43 -1.59 -27.55 31.39
N LEU A 44 -1.77 -28.00 32.64
CA LEU A 44 -0.95 -29.06 33.24
C LEU A 44 -1.24 -30.42 32.58
N LEU A 45 -2.52 -30.70 32.30
CA LEU A 45 -2.92 -31.89 31.54
C LEU A 45 -2.35 -31.84 30.11
N GLN A 46 -2.48 -30.70 29.42
CA GLN A 46 -1.94 -30.54 28.06
C GLN A 46 -0.41 -30.68 28.04
N TYR A 47 0.29 -30.15 29.05
CA TYR A 47 1.71 -30.37 29.24
C TYR A 47 2.02 -31.87 29.41
N GLY A 48 1.25 -32.60 30.22
CA GLY A 48 1.43 -34.04 30.39
C GLY A 48 1.25 -34.84 29.09
N ILE A 49 0.28 -34.46 28.24
CA ILE A 49 0.09 -35.07 26.91
C ILE A 49 1.30 -34.79 26.01
N LEU A 50 1.77 -33.53 25.96
CA LEU A 50 2.85 -33.09 25.06
C LEU A 50 4.25 -33.47 25.55
N ALA A 51 4.49 -33.59 26.85
CA ALA A 51 5.82 -33.87 27.41
C ALA A 51 6.00 -35.34 27.78
N HIS A 52 4.97 -35.97 28.35
CA HIS A 52 5.05 -37.31 28.95
C HIS A 52 4.21 -38.35 28.20
N GLY A 53 3.59 -37.97 27.07
CA GLY A 53 2.80 -38.89 26.27
C GLY A 53 1.59 -39.45 27.02
N ILE A 54 0.93 -38.66 27.88
CA ILE A 54 -0.35 -39.06 28.48
C ILE A 54 -1.35 -39.36 27.34
N GLY A 55 -1.86 -40.60 27.29
CA GLY A 55 -2.70 -41.11 26.18
C GLY A 55 -1.94 -42.00 25.17
N SER A 56 -0.63 -42.10 25.27
CA SER A 56 0.23 -42.96 24.42
C SER A 56 -0.19 -44.43 24.42
N THR A 57 -0.55 -44.99 25.58
CA THR A 57 -1.05 -46.36 25.73
C THR A 57 -2.38 -46.61 25.01
N LEU A 58 -3.22 -45.58 24.91
CA LEU A 58 -4.47 -45.67 24.16
C LEU A 58 -4.19 -45.62 22.65
N LEU A 59 -3.31 -44.72 22.23
CA LEU A 59 -2.89 -44.59 20.83
C LEU A 59 -2.21 -45.87 20.33
N SER A 60 -1.36 -46.50 21.14
CA SER A 60 -0.71 -47.77 20.77
C SER A 60 -1.70 -48.93 20.64
N LYS A 61 -2.72 -49.01 21.51
CA LYS A 61 -3.82 -49.98 21.39
C LYS A 61 -4.66 -49.79 20.13
N LEU A 62 -4.74 -48.56 19.61
CA LEU A 62 -5.42 -48.23 18.35
C LEU A 62 -4.51 -48.37 17.12
N GLY A 63 -3.27 -48.85 17.29
CA GLY A 63 -2.30 -49.01 16.20
C GLY A 63 -1.73 -47.69 15.66
N ILE A 64 -1.82 -46.59 16.40
CA ILE A 64 -1.38 -45.26 15.95
C ILE A 64 0.04 -44.99 16.43
N THR A 65 0.95 -44.76 15.48
CA THR A 65 2.36 -44.42 15.74
C THR A 65 2.50 -42.97 16.21
N GLN A 66 3.22 -42.77 17.31
CA GLN A 66 3.52 -41.46 17.87
C GLN A 66 4.77 -40.83 17.26
N LEU A 67 4.75 -39.50 17.18
CA LEU A 67 5.91 -38.70 16.81
C LEU A 67 6.95 -38.70 17.96
N PRO A 68 8.25 -38.82 17.62
CA PRO A 68 9.29 -38.66 18.62
C PRO A 68 9.28 -37.24 19.18
N LEU A 69 9.78 -37.09 20.42
CA LEU A 69 9.99 -35.76 21.01
C LEU A 69 11.03 -35.00 20.18
N GLY A 70 10.66 -33.80 19.71
CA GLY A 70 11.59 -32.91 19.01
C GLY A 70 12.68 -32.37 19.95
N LEU A 71 13.71 -31.76 19.35
CA LEU A 71 14.81 -31.16 20.12
C LEU A 71 14.27 -30.11 21.10
N PRO A 72 14.66 -30.16 22.39
CA PRO A 72 14.25 -29.18 23.38
C PRO A 72 14.69 -27.77 22.99
N THR A 73 13.89 -26.80 23.41
CA THR A 73 14.20 -25.38 23.25
C THR A 73 15.42 -25.00 24.09
N ASN A 74 16.29 -24.14 23.54
CA ASN A 74 17.47 -23.60 24.24
C ASN A 74 17.50 -22.08 24.08
N THR A 75 16.75 -21.39 24.94
CA THR A 75 16.61 -19.93 24.96
C THR A 75 17.31 -19.26 26.13
N GLY A 76 17.86 -20.03 27.07
CA GLY A 76 18.43 -19.54 28.33
C GLY A 76 17.37 -19.10 29.34
N THR A 77 16.09 -19.49 29.15
CA THR A 77 14.98 -19.03 29.99
C THR A 77 14.37 -20.17 30.80
N PHE A 78 13.50 -19.86 31.77
CA PHE A 78 12.82 -20.87 32.57
C PHE A 78 11.96 -21.84 31.74
N VAL A 79 11.58 -21.45 30.52
CA VAL A 79 10.76 -22.25 29.60
C VAL A 79 11.52 -23.48 29.11
N ASP A 80 12.85 -23.42 29.03
CA ASP A 80 13.69 -24.55 28.62
C ASP A 80 13.58 -25.73 29.61
N LYS A 81 13.26 -25.45 30.88
CA LYS A 81 13.03 -26.48 31.92
C LYS A 81 11.80 -27.36 31.64
N LEU A 82 10.91 -26.92 30.74
CA LEU A 82 9.76 -27.73 30.31
C LEU A 82 10.16 -28.86 29.36
N GLY A 83 11.38 -28.87 28.82
CA GLY A 83 11.89 -29.96 27.98
C GLY A 83 11.14 -30.14 26.66
N LEU A 84 10.33 -29.15 26.25
CA LEU A 84 9.51 -29.21 25.05
C LEU A 84 10.22 -28.58 23.84
N SER A 85 9.93 -29.13 22.66
CA SER A 85 10.32 -28.51 21.39
C SER A 85 9.62 -27.16 21.19
N PRO A 86 10.18 -26.24 20.40
CA PRO A 86 9.56 -24.93 20.14
C PRO A 86 8.12 -25.04 19.61
N TYR A 87 7.83 -26.08 18.83
CA TYR A 87 6.49 -26.36 18.32
C TYR A 87 5.53 -26.72 19.47
N ARG A 88 5.90 -27.71 20.31
CA ARG A 88 5.09 -28.15 21.45
C ARG A 88 4.87 -27.03 22.47
N LEU A 89 5.85 -26.14 22.66
CA LEU A 89 5.70 -24.95 23.51
C LEU A 89 4.62 -24.00 23.01
N ILE A 90 4.53 -23.77 21.70
CA ILE A 90 3.49 -22.90 21.13
C ILE A 90 2.11 -23.52 21.31
N ILE A 91 1.95 -24.82 21.06
CA ILE A 91 0.70 -25.55 21.31
C ILE A 91 0.29 -25.44 22.78
N LEU A 92 1.23 -25.65 23.71
CA LEU A 92 0.98 -25.48 25.13
C LEU A 92 0.59 -24.04 25.49
N ALA A 93 1.23 -23.04 24.87
CA ALA A 93 0.89 -21.64 25.05
C ALA A 93 -0.52 -21.31 24.54
N MET A 94 -0.98 -21.95 23.46
CA MET A 94 -2.36 -21.84 22.97
C MET A 94 -3.36 -22.46 23.97
N ALA A 95 -3.05 -23.63 24.54
CA ALA A 95 -3.87 -24.20 25.62
C ALA A 95 -3.96 -23.26 26.83
N ALA A 96 -2.82 -22.74 27.29
CA ALA A 96 -2.74 -21.80 28.41
C ALA A 96 -3.51 -20.50 28.13
N GLY A 97 -3.29 -19.90 26.96
CA GLY A 97 -3.97 -18.66 26.55
C GLY A 97 -5.49 -18.81 26.50
N SER A 98 -6.00 -19.92 25.98
CA SER A 98 -7.44 -20.19 25.94
C SER A 98 -8.03 -20.34 27.35
N SER A 99 -7.27 -20.95 28.27
CA SER A 99 -7.65 -21.10 29.68
C SER A 99 -7.67 -19.76 30.40
N ILE A 100 -6.64 -18.93 30.21
CA ILE A 100 -6.55 -17.57 30.76
C ILE A 100 -7.72 -16.72 30.26
N LYS A 101 -8.00 -16.72 28.95
CA LYS A 101 -9.13 -15.95 28.37
C LYS A 101 -10.46 -16.36 28.97
N GLN A 102 -10.69 -17.65 29.17
CA GLN A 102 -11.95 -18.17 29.71
C GLN A 102 -12.11 -17.87 31.21
N ILE A 103 -11.03 -17.96 31.98
CA ILE A 103 -10.99 -17.51 33.38
C ILE A 103 -11.28 -16.00 33.45
N TYR A 104 -10.65 -15.20 32.60
CA TYR A 104 -10.93 -13.78 32.49
C TYR A 104 -12.40 -13.52 32.16
N TRP A 105 -12.98 -14.26 31.22
CA TRP A 105 -14.38 -14.11 30.85
C TRP A 105 -15.33 -14.33 32.04
N VAL A 106 -15.14 -15.38 32.85
CA VAL A 106 -16.04 -15.65 33.99
C VAL A 106 -15.85 -14.65 35.13
N LEU A 107 -14.61 -14.24 35.40
CA LEU A 107 -14.27 -13.33 36.51
C LEU A 107 -14.55 -11.86 36.19
N ALA A 108 -14.32 -11.46 34.94
CA ALA A 108 -14.38 -10.06 34.55
C ALA A 108 -15.62 -9.74 33.70
N THR A 109 -16.09 -10.62 32.82
CA THR A 109 -16.93 -10.18 31.69
C THR A 109 -18.36 -10.75 31.67
N SER A 110 -18.58 -11.97 32.15
CA SER A 110 -19.89 -12.65 32.04
C SER A 110 -20.98 -11.93 32.84
N GLU A 111 -20.72 -11.54 34.10
CA GLU A 111 -21.70 -10.95 35.05
C GLU A 111 -23.01 -11.75 35.22
N GLU A 112 -23.13 -12.93 34.59
CA GLU A 112 -24.32 -13.80 34.54
C GLU A 112 -24.16 -15.00 35.49
N GLU A 113 -25.29 -15.52 35.98
CA GLU A 113 -25.34 -16.72 36.81
C GLU A 113 -24.72 -17.93 36.08
N PHE A 114 -23.75 -18.59 36.72
CA PHE A 114 -23.06 -19.74 36.15
C PHE A 114 -23.15 -20.97 37.07
N PRO A 115 -24.18 -21.83 36.89
CA PRO A 115 -24.40 -23.00 37.74
C PRO A 115 -23.25 -24.02 37.66
N PRO A 116 -22.97 -24.79 38.73
CA PRO A 116 -21.90 -25.81 38.73
C PRO A 116 -22.00 -26.85 37.61
N GLY A 117 -23.20 -27.30 37.25
CA GLY A 117 -23.38 -28.25 36.14
C GLY A 117 -23.00 -27.68 34.78
N ALA A 118 -23.28 -26.39 34.55
CA ALA A 118 -22.86 -25.67 33.36
C ALA A 118 -21.34 -25.47 33.34
N ALA A 119 -20.76 -25.12 34.49
CA ALA A 119 -19.31 -25.01 34.67
C ALA A 119 -18.59 -26.32 34.29
N LEU A 120 -19.05 -27.46 34.81
CA LEU A 120 -18.50 -28.78 34.49
C LEU A 120 -18.61 -29.11 33.00
N SER A 121 -19.77 -28.86 32.40
CA SER A 121 -20.02 -29.17 30.98
C SER A 121 -19.10 -28.34 30.06
N VAL A 122 -18.96 -27.04 30.34
CA VAL A 122 -18.08 -26.16 29.56
C VAL A 122 -16.63 -26.54 29.76
N VAL A 123 -16.18 -26.80 30.99
CA VAL A 123 -14.81 -27.27 31.26
C VAL A 123 -14.52 -28.55 30.49
N ALA A 124 -15.38 -29.56 30.62
CA ALA A 124 -15.21 -30.86 29.95
C ALA A 124 -15.09 -30.69 28.44
N TYR A 125 -15.98 -29.92 27.82
CA TYR A 125 -15.91 -29.63 26.39
C TYR A 125 -14.55 -29.01 25.99
N ASN A 126 -14.10 -27.98 26.71
CA ASN A 126 -12.86 -27.28 26.37
C ASN A 126 -11.62 -28.16 26.59
N THR A 127 -11.58 -28.92 27.68
CA THR A 127 -10.48 -29.82 28.00
C THR A 127 -10.41 -31.00 27.04
N ILE A 128 -11.55 -31.60 26.66
CA ILE A 128 -11.58 -32.65 25.65
C ILE A 128 -11.09 -32.12 24.31
N PHE A 129 -11.58 -30.94 23.88
CA PHE A 129 -11.17 -30.35 22.61
C PHE A 129 -9.68 -30.01 22.58
N ASN A 130 -9.14 -29.44 23.66
CA ASN A 130 -7.70 -29.16 23.78
C ASN A 130 -6.89 -30.46 23.76
N SER A 131 -7.34 -31.49 24.50
CA SER A 131 -6.67 -32.79 24.57
C SER A 131 -6.66 -33.51 23.23
N ILE A 132 -7.76 -33.46 22.45
CA ILE A 132 -7.80 -34.01 21.09
C ILE A 132 -6.76 -33.34 20.19
N ASN A 133 -6.65 -32.01 20.24
CA ASN A 133 -5.65 -31.30 19.44
C ASN A 133 -4.21 -31.62 19.88
N SER A 134 -3.96 -31.68 21.18
CA SER A 134 -2.65 -32.06 21.72
C SER A 134 -2.28 -33.50 21.34
N LEU A 135 -3.22 -34.43 21.42
CA LEU A 135 -3.03 -35.83 21.01
C LEU A 135 -2.86 -35.96 19.50
N ALA A 136 -3.65 -35.26 18.70
CA ALA A 136 -3.51 -35.29 17.24
C ALA A 136 -2.12 -34.83 16.81
N PHE A 137 -1.58 -33.78 17.45
CA PHE A 137 -0.22 -33.32 17.21
C PHE A 137 0.85 -34.37 17.54
N THR A 138 0.64 -35.22 18.57
CA THR A 138 1.63 -36.26 18.93
C THR A 138 1.58 -37.49 18.03
N THR A 139 0.69 -37.55 17.02
CA THR A 139 0.55 -38.70 16.12
C THR A 139 1.11 -38.44 14.73
N THR A 140 1.72 -39.46 14.13
CA THR A 140 2.29 -39.38 12.76
C THR A 140 1.24 -39.16 11.67
N ILE A 141 0.00 -39.58 11.89
CA ILE A 141 -1.08 -39.52 10.89
C ILE A 141 -1.84 -38.18 10.88
N ALA A 142 -1.88 -37.47 12.00
CA ALA A 142 -2.69 -36.27 12.16
C ALA A 142 -1.87 -35.01 12.41
N SER A 143 -0.59 -35.12 12.79
CA SER A 143 0.22 -33.95 13.12
C SER A 143 0.45 -33.04 11.92
N ALA A 144 0.44 -31.73 12.19
CA ALA A 144 0.87 -30.70 11.26
C ALA A 144 2.39 -30.75 10.96
N SER A 145 3.18 -31.49 11.75
CA SER A 145 4.60 -31.70 11.50
C SER A 145 4.78 -32.93 10.58
N LEU A 146 4.89 -32.69 9.28
CA LEU A 146 4.85 -33.72 8.21
C LEU A 146 6.15 -34.55 8.06
N SER A 147 6.99 -34.65 9.10
CA SER A 147 8.30 -35.32 9.03
C SER A 147 8.60 -36.14 10.28
N SER A 148 9.35 -37.23 10.12
CA SER A 148 9.77 -38.15 11.20
C SER A 148 10.52 -37.48 12.35
N ASN A 149 11.05 -36.27 12.13
CA ASN A 149 11.60 -35.38 13.14
C ASN A 149 10.74 -34.11 13.16
N GLU A 150 10.21 -33.72 14.32
CA GLU A 150 9.39 -32.51 14.48
C GLU A 150 10.08 -31.26 13.89
N THR A 151 9.66 -30.85 12.70
CA THR A 151 10.24 -29.70 11.99
C THR A 151 9.56 -28.41 12.42
N PHE A 152 10.34 -27.35 12.61
CA PHE A 152 9.87 -26.05 13.09
C PHE A 152 10.60 -24.89 12.36
N PRO A 153 9.89 -23.83 11.94
CA PRO A 153 8.43 -23.65 11.96
C PRO A 153 7.77 -24.21 10.69
N GLN A 154 6.50 -24.64 10.80
CA GLN A 154 5.69 -25.13 9.67
C GLN A 154 4.61 -24.11 9.27
N THR A 155 4.21 -24.06 7.99
CA THR A 155 3.20 -23.11 7.51
C THR A 155 1.86 -23.21 8.27
N PRO A 156 1.30 -24.41 8.56
CA PRO A 156 0.09 -24.54 9.38
C PRO A 156 0.24 -23.95 10.78
N LEU A 157 1.42 -24.05 11.39
CA LEU A 157 1.71 -23.43 12.70
C LEU A 157 1.64 -21.91 12.62
N LEU A 158 2.30 -21.30 11.63
CA LEU A 158 2.34 -19.85 11.49
C LEU A 158 0.95 -19.27 11.24
N VAL A 159 0.19 -19.88 10.32
CA VAL A 159 -1.18 -19.45 10.00
C VAL A 159 -2.11 -19.73 11.18
N GLY A 160 -1.99 -20.90 11.82
CA GLY A 160 -2.76 -21.27 12.99
C GLY A 160 -2.54 -20.30 14.17
N CYS A 161 -1.29 -19.91 14.43
CA CYS A 161 -0.95 -18.89 15.42
C CYS A 161 -1.57 -17.53 15.09
N ALA A 162 -1.50 -17.09 13.83
CA ALA A 162 -2.10 -15.83 13.43
C ALA A 162 -3.63 -15.83 13.64
N LEU A 163 -4.32 -16.89 13.20
CA LEU A 163 -5.76 -17.07 13.41
C LEU A 163 -6.12 -17.15 14.89
N TYR A 164 -5.30 -17.84 15.69
CA TYR A 164 -5.46 -17.95 17.13
C TYR A 164 -5.36 -16.60 17.84
N VAL A 165 -4.31 -15.84 17.56
CA VAL A 165 -4.08 -14.51 18.16
C VAL A 165 -5.18 -13.55 17.73
N VAL A 166 -5.47 -13.45 16.42
CA VAL A 166 -6.52 -12.54 15.92
C VAL A 166 -7.87 -12.93 16.50
N GLY A 167 -8.20 -14.22 16.53
CA GLY A 167 -9.47 -14.72 17.05
C GLY A 167 -9.66 -14.45 18.54
N ILE A 168 -8.66 -14.76 19.37
CA ILE A 168 -8.76 -14.60 20.84
C ILE A 168 -8.88 -13.13 21.23
N PHE A 169 -8.14 -12.23 20.56
CA PHE A 169 -8.25 -10.79 20.78
C PHE A 169 -9.58 -10.22 20.27
N THR A 170 -10.03 -10.65 19.09
CA THR A 170 -11.34 -10.21 18.54
C THR A 170 -12.47 -10.57 19.50
N GLU A 171 -12.47 -11.80 20.02
CA GLU A 171 -13.46 -12.26 21.00
C GLU A 171 -13.39 -11.44 22.30
N ALA A 172 -12.20 -11.32 22.90
CA ALA A 172 -12.02 -10.60 24.17
C ALA A 172 -12.38 -9.11 24.09
N ILE A 173 -11.98 -8.44 23.00
CA ILE A 173 -12.29 -7.02 22.76
C ILE A 173 -13.80 -6.84 22.57
N ALA A 174 -14.43 -7.70 21.75
CA ALA A 174 -15.88 -7.62 21.51
C ALA A 174 -16.68 -7.80 22.80
N GLU A 175 -16.31 -8.76 23.64
CA GLU A 175 -16.98 -9.01 24.92
C GLU A 175 -16.79 -7.85 25.90
N THR A 176 -15.58 -7.27 25.95
CA THR A 176 -15.26 -6.11 26.80
C THR A 176 -16.04 -4.86 26.37
N GLN A 177 -16.12 -4.58 25.07
CA GLN A 177 -16.92 -3.47 24.52
C GLN A 177 -18.39 -3.62 24.92
N ARG A 178 -18.95 -4.82 24.80
CA ARG A 178 -20.34 -5.12 25.18
C ARG A 178 -20.57 -4.97 26.69
N ARG A 179 -19.64 -5.43 27.53
CA ARG A 179 -19.70 -5.27 29.00
C ARG A 179 -19.72 -3.80 29.39
N ASN A 180 -18.80 -3.00 28.86
CA ASN A 180 -18.72 -1.57 29.17
C ASN A 180 -20.01 -0.83 28.79
N PHE A 181 -20.60 -1.17 27.64
CA PHE A 181 -21.90 -0.63 27.26
C PHE A 181 -23.03 -1.00 28.23
N LYS A 182 -23.09 -2.28 28.66
CA LYS A 182 -24.12 -2.80 29.58
C LYS A 182 -23.99 -2.28 31.02
N ARG A 183 -22.83 -1.74 31.42
CA ARG A 183 -22.61 -1.19 32.77
C ARG A 183 -23.28 0.14 33.01
N ASP A 184 -23.55 0.89 31.95
CA ASP A 184 -24.26 2.16 32.04
C ASP A 184 -25.78 1.93 32.15
N PRO A 185 -26.45 2.34 33.25
CA PRO A 185 -27.89 2.17 33.42
C PRO A 185 -28.73 2.79 32.31
N ARG A 186 -28.21 3.83 31.62
CA ARG A 186 -28.89 4.50 30.49
C ARG A 186 -29.03 3.61 29.25
N ASN A 187 -28.31 2.49 29.23
CA ASN A 187 -28.31 1.51 28.14
C ASN A 187 -29.18 0.29 28.42
N ASN A 188 -29.91 0.26 29.55
CA ASN A 188 -30.85 -0.82 29.85
C ASN A 188 -31.89 -1.00 28.73
N GLY A 189 -32.07 -2.23 28.29
CA GLY A 189 -32.97 -2.57 27.18
C GLY A 189 -32.42 -2.28 25.76
N LYS A 190 -31.32 -1.54 25.62
CA LYS A 190 -30.74 -1.19 24.31
C LYS A 190 -29.77 -2.27 23.80
N VAL A 191 -29.57 -2.31 22.48
CA VAL A 191 -28.58 -3.19 21.83
C VAL A 191 -27.30 -2.40 21.53
N TYR A 192 -26.14 -3.01 21.77
CA TYR A 192 -24.85 -2.40 21.43
C TYR A 192 -24.54 -2.60 19.94
N SER A 193 -24.33 -1.52 19.21
CA SER A 193 -23.99 -1.51 17.78
C SER A 193 -22.68 -0.77 17.46
N GLY A 194 -21.90 -0.41 18.48
CA GLY A 194 -20.62 0.29 18.32
C GLY A 194 -19.43 -0.67 18.22
N GLY A 195 -18.26 -0.14 17.89
CA GLY A 195 -17.01 -0.91 17.86
C GLY A 195 -17.08 -2.09 16.90
N LEU A 196 -16.62 -3.27 17.35
CA LEU A 196 -16.62 -4.50 16.55
C LEU A 196 -18.05 -5.00 16.25
N TRP A 197 -19.03 -4.67 17.10
CA TRP A 197 -20.44 -5.06 16.91
C TRP A 197 -21.13 -4.26 15.81
N GLY A 198 -20.53 -3.14 15.37
CA GLY A 198 -20.98 -2.40 14.18
C GLY A 198 -20.59 -3.09 12.87
N ILE A 199 -19.63 -4.02 12.90
CA ILE A 199 -19.15 -4.76 11.73
C ILE A 199 -19.97 -6.06 11.54
N ALA A 200 -20.19 -6.80 12.63
CA ALA A 200 -20.95 -8.05 12.58
C ALA A 200 -21.78 -8.28 13.85
N ARG A 201 -22.97 -8.89 13.67
CA ARG A 201 -23.94 -9.20 14.75
C ARG A 201 -23.39 -10.04 15.89
N HIS A 202 -22.48 -10.95 15.58
CA HIS A 202 -21.97 -11.97 16.49
C HIS A 202 -20.45 -12.08 16.36
N ILE A 203 -19.78 -10.93 16.31
CA ILE A 203 -18.33 -10.84 16.08
C ILE A 203 -17.49 -11.62 17.11
N ASN A 204 -18.02 -11.78 18.34
CA ASN A 204 -17.39 -12.61 19.36
C ASN A 204 -17.36 -14.11 18.97
N TYR A 205 -18.41 -14.63 18.31
CA TYR A 205 -18.44 -16.00 17.80
C TYR A 205 -17.51 -16.19 16.61
N THR A 206 -17.34 -15.16 15.78
CA THR A 206 -16.31 -15.16 14.73
C THR A 206 -14.92 -15.27 15.36
N GLY A 207 -14.62 -14.48 16.39
CA GLY A 207 -13.38 -14.58 17.15
C GLY A 207 -13.16 -15.99 17.72
N TYR A 208 -14.20 -16.55 18.37
CA TYR A 208 -14.17 -17.91 18.92
C TYR A 208 -13.86 -18.99 17.87
N SER A 209 -14.54 -18.92 16.72
CA SER A 209 -14.37 -19.88 15.63
C SER A 209 -12.97 -19.78 15.02
N LEU A 210 -12.47 -18.55 14.83
CA LEU A 210 -11.14 -18.29 14.29
C LEU A 210 -10.05 -18.88 15.16
N TRP A 211 -10.07 -18.65 16.48
CA TRP A 211 -8.98 -19.16 17.31
C TRP A 211 -9.07 -20.66 17.54
N ARG A 212 -10.27 -21.24 17.59
CA ARG A 212 -10.46 -22.70 17.68
C ARG A 212 -9.95 -23.40 16.42
N ALA A 213 -10.33 -22.90 15.24
CA ALA A 213 -9.83 -23.43 13.97
C ALA A 213 -8.32 -23.22 13.81
N GLY A 214 -7.80 -22.05 14.23
CA GLY A 214 -6.37 -21.75 14.24
C GLY A 214 -5.58 -22.69 15.15
N TYR A 215 -6.12 -23.03 16.31
CA TYR A 215 -5.50 -24.00 17.23
C TYR A 215 -5.45 -25.40 16.60
N THR A 216 -6.56 -25.88 16.03
CA THR A 216 -6.55 -27.17 15.32
C THR A 216 -5.66 -27.17 14.09
N LEU A 217 -5.60 -26.07 13.34
CA LEU A 217 -4.70 -25.91 12.19
C LEU A 217 -3.23 -26.02 12.62
N ALA A 218 -2.85 -25.39 13.73
CA ALA A 218 -1.51 -25.46 14.27
C ALA A 218 -1.13 -26.88 14.71
N CYS A 219 -2.07 -27.65 15.27
CA CYS A 219 -1.82 -29.01 15.72
C CYS A 219 -1.88 -30.06 14.60
N SER A 220 -2.85 -29.94 13.69
CA SER A 220 -3.28 -31.04 12.82
C SER A 220 -3.37 -30.70 11.32
N GLY A 221 -2.91 -29.50 10.92
CA GLY A 221 -2.82 -29.13 9.51
C GLY A 221 -4.14 -28.69 8.88
N TRP A 222 -4.08 -28.42 7.57
CA TRP A 222 -5.12 -27.70 6.83
C TRP A 222 -6.50 -28.37 6.85
N GLY A 223 -6.54 -29.70 6.64
CA GLY A 223 -7.80 -30.44 6.59
C GLY A 223 -8.57 -30.39 7.90
N ALA A 224 -7.90 -30.65 9.02
CA ALA A 224 -8.50 -30.61 10.36
C ALA A 224 -8.91 -29.18 10.76
N GLY A 225 -8.07 -28.18 10.45
CA GLY A 225 -8.39 -26.77 10.69
C GLY A 225 -9.65 -26.32 9.94
N ALA A 226 -9.78 -26.70 8.66
CA ALA A 226 -10.96 -26.41 7.85
C ALA A 226 -12.21 -27.12 8.38
N PHE A 227 -12.09 -28.40 8.76
CA PHE A 227 -13.19 -29.16 9.36
C PHE A 227 -13.73 -28.49 10.63
N VAL A 228 -12.84 -28.10 11.55
CA VAL A 228 -13.24 -27.40 12.79
C VAL A 228 -13.88 -26.05 12.50
N ALA A 229 -13.34 -25.29 11.54
CA ALA A 229 -13.95 -24.03 11.12
C ALA A 229 -15.38 -24.26 10.60
N SER A 230 -15.59 -25.24 9.72
CA SER A 230 -16.90 -25.59 9.18
C SER A 230 -17.86 -26.09 10.25
N PHE A 231 -17.40 -26.94 11.17
CA PHE A 231 -18.20 -27.45 12.28
C PHE A 231 -18.69 -26.32 13.19
N LEU A 232 -17.80 -25.40 13.58
CA LEU A 232 -18.16 -24.28 14.46
C LEU A 232 -19.06 -23.25 13.76
N LEU A 233 -18.83 -22.98 12.47
CA LEU A 233 -19.73 -22.13 11.68
C LEU A 233 -21.12 -22.79 11.52
N GLY A 234 -21.16 -24.11 11.36
CA GLY A 234 -22.40 -24.89 11.33
C GLY A 234 -23.17 -24.80 12.65
N ASP A 235 -22.53 -25.12 13.78
CA ASP A 235 -23.14 -24.99 15.12
C ASP A 235 -23.62 -23.56 15.37
N PHE A 236 -22.82 -22.57 15.00
CA PHE A 236 -23.19 -21.17 15.13
C PHE A 236 -24.46 -20.85 14.31
N ASN A 237 -24.51 -21.28 13.04
CA ASN A 237 -25.63 -21.00 12.15
C ASN A 237 -26.93 -21.71 12.58
N PHE A 238 -26.85 -22.99 12.94
CA PHE A 238 -28.04 -23.80 13.20
C PHE A 238 -28.53 -23.70 14.66
N ARG A 239 -27.62 -23.53 15.63
CA ARG A 239 -27.98 -23.46 17.06
C ARG A 239 -27.86 -22.04 17.60
N ALA A 240 -26.68 -21.43 17.53
CA ALA A 240 -26.42 -20.18 18.25
C ALA A 240 -27.23 -18.98 17.71
N ILE A 241 -27.36 -18.82 16.39
CA ILE A 241 -28.17 -17.76 15.79
C ILE A 241 -29.63 -17.87 16.23
N LYS A 242 -30.19 -19.09 16.28
CA LYS A 242 -31.56 -19.32 16.72
C LYS A 242 -31.77 -18.90 18.17
N VAL A 243 -30.92 -19.38 19.08
CA VAL A 243 -30.98 -19.05 20.52
C VAL A 243 -30.79 -17.55 20.76
N LEU A 244 -29.79 -16.93 20.11
CA LEU A 244 -29.49 -15.51 20.28
C LEU A 244 -30.54 -14.62 19.63
N GLY A 245 -31.11 -15.05 18.50
CA GLY A 245 -32.21 -14.40 17.83
C GLY A 245 -33.46 -14.36 18.71
N GLU A 246 -33.81 -15.47 19.35
CA GLU A 246 -34.92 -15.56 20.31
C GLU A 246 -34.67 -14.71 21.56
N TYR A 247 -33.46 -14.76 22.15
CA TYR A 247 -33.10 -13.93 23.31
C TYR A 247 -33.16 -12.42 23.00
N CYS A 248 -32.80 -12.02 21.78
CA CYS A 248 -32.81 -10.61 21.37
C CYS A 248 -34.14 -10.15 20.74
N ALA A 249 -35.03 -11.07 20.35
CA ALA A 249 -36.30 -10.78 19.70
C ALA A 249 -37.25 -9.82 20.44
N PRO A 250 -37.33 -9.79 21.79
CA PRO A 250 -38.17 -8.85 22.51
C PRO A 250 -37.73 -7.38 22.40
N LYS A 251 -36.49 -7.13 21.94
CA LYS A 251 -35.96 -5.77 21.78
C LYS A 251 -36.32 -5.29 20.37
N ASN A 252 -37.29 -4.39 20.24
CA ASN A 252 -37.69 -3.80 18.95
C ASN A 252 -36.51 -3.21 18.13
N GLN A 253 -35.43 -2.80 18.80
CA GLN A 253 -34.17 -2.39 18.16
C GLN A 253 -33.42 -3.51 17.42
N TYR A 254 -33.59 -4.78 17.81
CA TYR A 254 -32.94 -5.94 17.17
C TYR A 254 -33.52 -6.23 15.78
N LYS A 255 -34.85 -6.10 15.61
CA LYS A 255 -35.52 -6.20 14.29
C LYS A 255 -35.17 -5.03 13.36
N ASN A 256 -34.87 -3.85 13.94
CA ASN A 256 -34.53 -2.64 13.20
C ASN A 256 -33.03 -2.43 12.98
N MET A 257 -32.16 -3.32 13.48
CA MET A 257 -30.74 -3.35 13.09
C MET A 257 -30.61 -3.82 11.65
N ARG A 258 -30.82 -2.89 10.71
CA ARG A 258 -30.36 -3.04 9.34
C ARG A 258 -28.85 -2.89 9.35
N PHE A 259 -28.14 -4.01 9.32
CA PHE A 259 -26.77 -4.00 8.83
C PHE A 259 -26.86 -3.42 7.42
N LYS A 260 -26.13 -2.33 7.14
CA LYS A 260 -25.95 -1.90 5.76
C LYS A 260 -25.50 -3.15 5.00
N THR A 261 -26.32 -3.64 4.08
CA THR A 261 -25.88 -4.70 3.18
C THR A 261 -24.57 -4.22 2.56
N PRO A 262 -23.56 -5.09 2.43
CA PRO A 262 -22.30 -4.67 1.85
C PRO A 262 -22.59 -4.08 0.46
N HIS A 263 -22.46 -2.76 0.36
CA HIS A 263 -22.60 -2.03 -0.88
C HIS A 263 -21.20 -1.61 -1.31
N LEU A 264 -20.86 -1.95 -2.56
CA LEU A 264 -19.56 -1.60 -3.15
C LEU A 264 -19.42 -0.08 -3.32
N GLU A 265 -20.54 0.63 -3.43
CA GLU A 265 -20.56 2.09 -3.50
C GLU A 265 -20.02 2.72 -2.22
N VAL A 266 -19.12 3.70 -2.39
CA VAL A 266 -18.59 4.49 -1.28
C VAL A 266 -19.65 5.51 -0.87
N GLU A 267 -19.75 5.79 0.44
CA GLU A 267 -20.56 6.91 0.92
C GLU A 267 -19.89 8.22 0.51
N GLN A 268 -20.30 8.76 -0.64
CA GLN A 268 -19.75 9.99 -1.20
C GLN A 268 -20.44 11.21 -0.58
N ARG A 269 -19.65 12.17 -0.09
CA ARG A 269 -20.17 13.50 0.28
C ARG A 269 -20.50 14.28 -1.00
N LYS A 270 -21.53 15.14 -0.96
CA LYS A 270 -21.94 15.98 -2.11
C LYS A 270 -20.73 16.78 -2.62
N SER A 271 -20.40 16.63 -3.91
CA SER A 271 -19.35 17.42 -4.59
C SER A 271 -19.84 18.86 -4.77
N ALA A 272 -18.92 19.82 -4.65
CA ALA A 272 -19.22 21.23 -4.89
C ALA A 272 -19.24 21.59 -6.38
N PHE A 273 -18.66 20.75 -7.25
CA PHE A 273 -18.44 21.04 -8.68
C PHE A 273 -19.26 20.15 -9.62
N ALA A 274 -19.83 19.04 -9.13
CA ALA A 274 -20.92 18.36 -9.83
C ALA A 274 -22.00 17.87 -8.87
N GLU A 275 -23.16 18.51 -8.93
CA GLU A 275 -24.37 17.95 -8.36
C GLU A 275 -24.98 16.93 -9.33
N GLY A 276 -25.33 15.74 -8.85
CA GLY A 276 -26.17 14.78 -9.59
C GLY A 276 -25.48 13.82 -10.57
N ASN A 277 -24.18 13.94 -10.86
CA ASN A 277 -23.49 13.05 -11.81
C ASN A 277 -22.32 12.26 -11.19
N THR A 278 -22.64 11.20 -10.43
CA THR A 278 -21.68 10.32 -9.74
C THR A 278 -20.76 9.52 -10.68
N ARG A 279 -20.97 9.59 -12.00
CA ARG A 279 -20.15 8.92 -13.01
C ARG A 279 -18.81 9.60 -13.22
N TRP A 280 -18.76 10.93 -13.13
CA TRP A 280 -17.61 11.70 -13.61
C TRP A 280 -16.81 12.38 -12.50
N THR A 281 -17.35 12.47 -11.29
CA THR A 281 -16.62 13.06 -10.18
C THR A 281 -17.09 12.53 -8.84
N ASN A 282 -16.26 12.75 -7.84
CA ASN A 282 -16.59 12.64 -6.43
C ASN A 282 -15.82 13.73 -5.66
N LYS A 283 -16.05 13.81 -4.35
CA LYS A 283 -15.43 14.83 -3.50
C LYS A 283 -13.89 14.81 -3.55
N ASP A 284 -13.26 13.65 -3.66
CA ASP A 284 -11.80 13.55 -3.66
C ASP A 284 -11.16 14.12 -4.95
N MET A 285 -11.98 14.32 -5.99
CA MET A 285 -11.60 14.96 -7.25
C MET A 285 -11.87 16.47 -7.27
N ASP A 286 -12.64 17.02 -6.33
CA ASP A 286 -12.92 18.45 -6.28
C ASP A 286 -11.63 19.26 -6.09
N PRO A 287 -11.60 20.53 -6.52
CA PRO A 287 -10.48 21.40 -6.23
C PRO A 287 -10.27 21.53 -4.71
N VAL A 288 -9.04 21.70 -4.25
CA VAL A 288 -8.76 21.84 -2.82
C VAL A 288 -9.19 23.23 -2.32
N PRO A 289 -10.08 23.34 -1.32
CA PRO A 289 -10.47 24.63 -0.73
C PRO A 289 -9.31 25.37 -0.05
N LYS A 290 -9.38 26.71 0.06
CA LYS A 290 -8.30 27.55 0.60
C LYS A 290 -7.84 27.11 1.99
N GLU A 291 -8.76 26.75 2.87
CA GLU A 291 -8.52 26.30 4.23
C GLU A 291 -7.81 24.94 4.33
N GLU A 292 -7.88 24.12 3.28
CA GLU A 292 -7.21 22.82 3.21
C GLU A 292 -5.85 22.87 2.50
N ARG A 293 -5.49 24.00 1.88
CA ARG A 293 -4.18 24.25 1.23
C ARG A 293 -3.08 24.48 2.26
N LYS A 294 -2.39 23.41 2.64
CA LYS A 294 -1.41 23.43 3.74
C LYS A 294 0.06 23.49 3.28
N TRP A 295 0.35 23.25 2.00
CA TRP A 295 1.73 23.11 1.53
C TRP A 295 2.39 24.47 1.28
N GLY A 296 3.43 24.76 2.06
CA GLY A 296 4.29 25.93 1.89
C GLY A 296 5.55 25.61 1.09
N VAL A 297 6.47 26.59 0.99
CA VAL A 297 7.76 26.43 0.28
C VAL A 297 8.59 25.27 0.85
N ILE A 298 8.70 25.20 2.18
CA ILE A 298 9.44 24.15 2.87
C ILE A 298 8.84 22.78 2.55
N SER A 299 7.51 22.67 2.43
CA SER A 299 6.84 21.42 2.07
C SER A 299 7.26 20.92 0.69
N PHE A 300 7.38 21.80 -0.30
CA PHE A 300 7.84 21.42 -1.64
C PHE A 300 9.29 20.95 -1.68
N ILE A 301 10.18 21.67 -0.99
CA ILE A 301 11.60 21.31 -0.93
C ILE A 301 11.76 19.98 -0.17
N ALA A 302 11.12 19.85 1.00
CA ALA A 302 11.17 18.64 1.81
C ALA A 302 10.57 17.42 1.08
N TYR A 303 9.48 17.61 0.33
CA TYR A 303 8.88 16.56 -0.50
C TYR A 303 9.89 16.03 -1.52
N TRP A 304 10.53 16.90 -2.29
CA TRP A 304 11.47 16.47 -3.32
C TRP A 304 12.77 15.93 -2.77
N ILE A 305 13.30 16.49 -1.67
CA ILE A 305 14.43 15.88 -0.96
C ILE A 305 14.06 14.48 -0.50
N SER A 306 12.93 14.33 0.18
CA SER A 306 12.42 13.02 0.59
C SER A 306 12.34 12.07 -0.60
N ASP A 307 11.69 12.48 -1.69
CA ASP A 307 11.47 11.61 -2.84
C ASP A 307 12.77 11.23 -3.56
N ALA A 308 13.76 12.13 -3.57
CA ALA A 308 15.06 11.88 -4.18
C ALA A 308 15.88 10.81 -3.45
N PHE A 309 15.74 10.74 -2.12
CA PHE A 309 16.29 9.65 -1.30
C PHE A 309 15.46 8.38 -1.49
N ASN A 310 15.76 7.67 -2.58
CA ASN A 310 15.06 6.49 -3.07
C ASN A 310 16.06 5.45 -3.60
N ALA A 311 15.88 4.18 -3.27
CA ALA A 311 16.72 3.08 -3.76
C ALA A 311 16.79 3.04 -5.30
N ALA A 312 15.69 3.38 -5.99
CA ALA A 312 15.67 3.43 -7.45
C ALA A 312 16.68 4.46 -8.01
N THR A 313 16.90 5.58 -7.31
CA THR A 313 17.87 6.62 -7.72
C THR A 313 19.30 6.09 -7.75
N TRP A 314 19.63 5.29 -6.75
CA TRP A 314 20.90 4.57 -6.70
C TRP A 314 20.99 3.53 -7.81
N GLN A 315 19.95 2.69 -7.93
CA GLN A 315 19.92 1.55 -8.82
C GLN A 315 20.08 1.92 -10.30
N PHE A 316 19.42 2.98 -10.79
CA PHE A 316 19.63 3.38 -12.19
C PHE A 316 21.03 3.97 -12.42
N ALA A 317 21.56 4.75 -11.46
CA ALA A 317 22.87 5.40 -11.60
C ALA A 317 24.00 4.37 -11.62
N SER A 318 23.95 3.39 -10.73
CA SER A 318 24.87 2.25 -10.71
C SER A 318 24.60 1.27 -11.85
N GLY A 319 23.34 1.11 -12.27
CA GLY A 319 22.96 0.25 -13.39
C GLY A 319 23.54 0.72 -14.73
N ILE A 320 23.66 2.03 -14.95
CA ILE A 320 24.34 2.60 -16.13
C ILE A 320 25.80 2.17 -16.20
N ILE A 321 26.45 2.04 -15.03
CA ILE A 321 27.83 1.56 -14.95
C ILE A 321 27.90 0.06 -15.25
N ALA A 322 26.95 -0.70 -14.70
CA ALA A 322 26.87 -2.15 -14.91
C ALA A 322 26.67 -2.55 -16.39
N ILE A 323 26.07 -1.68 -17.21
CA ILE A 323 25.93 -1.92 -18.66
C ILE A 323 27.14 -1.45 -19.49
N GLY A 324 28.19 -0.91 -18.87
CA GLY A 324 29.47 -0.61 -19.54
C GLY A 324 29.83 0.87 -19.77
N LEU A 325 28.98 1.80 -19.31
CA LEU A 325 29.30 3.22 -19.28
C LEU A 325 30.10 3.57 -18.01
N THR A 326 30.82 4.70 -18.04
CA THR A 326 31.60 5.17 -16.89
C THR A 326 30.76 5.95 -15.89
N TRP A 327 31.29 6.14 -14.68
CA TRP A 327 30.68 7.03 -13.69
C TRP A 327 30.45 8.46 -14.21
N ARG A 328 31.33 8.98 -15.08
CA ARG A 328 31.23 10.35 -15.64
C ARG A 328 30.02 10.46 -16.55
N GLU A 329 29.85 9.47 -17.42
CA GLU A 329 28.67 9.35 -18.28
C GLU A 329 27.42 9.19 -17.44
N SER A 330 27.42 8.30 -16.44
CA SER A 330 26.27 8.10 -15.56
C SER A 330 25.81 9.41 -14.91
N ILE A 331 26.72 10.15 -14.24
CA ILE A 331 26.42 11.45 -13.62
C ILE A 331 25.90 12.47 -14.64
N ALA A 332 26.53 12.56 -15.82
CA ALA A 332 26.09 13.49 -16.86
C ALA A 332 24.68 13.15 -17.37
N ILE A 333 24.40 11.86 -17.58
CA ILE A 333 23.08 11.36 -17.99
C ILE A 333 22.04 11.67 -16.91
N VAL A 334 22.36 11.46 -15.63
CA VAL A 334 21.47 11.82 -14.50
C VAL A 334 21.16 13.31 -14.54
N ALA A 335 22.19 14.16 -14.58
CA ALA A 335 22.04 15.61 -14.54
C ALA A 335 21.19 16.13 -15.70
N VAL A 336 21.47 15.67 -16.93
CA VAL A 336 20.73 16.08 -18.14
C VAL A 336 19.30 15.54 -18.10
N GLY A 337 19.09 14.27 -17.74
CA GLY A 337 17.76 13.67 -17.67
C GLY A 337 16.86 14.39 -16.68
N PHE A 338 17.36 14.66 -15.46
CA PHE A 338 16.61 15.42 -14.46
C PHE A 338 16.39 16.87 -14.87
N PHE A 339 17.33 17.50 -15.58
CA PHE A 339 17.15 18.86 -16.07
C PHE A 339 16.00 18.93 -17.08
N LEU A 340 15.94 18.01 -18.04
CA LEU A 340 14.88 17.97 -19.04
C LEU A 340 13.50 17.68 -18.42
N VAL A 341 13.41 16.66 -17.56
CA VAL A 341 12.12 16.29 -16.96
C VAL A 341 11.64 17.31 -15.93
N SER A 342 12.53 18.00 -15.21
CA SER A 342 12.17 19.00 -14.21
C SER A 342 11.48 20.22 -14.79
N ILE A 343 11.80 20.61 -16.03
CA ILE A 343 11.06 21.63 -16.77
C ILE A 343 9.61 21.19 -16.91
N VAL A 344 9.38 19.99 -17.43
CA VAL A 344 8.01 19.47 -17.64
C VAL A 344 7.25 19.33 -16.32
N ILE A 345 7.89 18.80 -15.27
CA ILE A 345 7.34 18.71 -13.91
C ILE A 345 6.94 20.08 -13.38
N ALA A 346 7.77 21.11 -13.56
CA ALA A 346 7.47 22.46 -13.09
C ALA A 346 6.25 23.06 -13.79
N PHE A 347 6.18 22.96 -15.13
CA PHE A 347 5.10 23.53 -15.92
C PHE A 347 3.77 22.78 -15.73
N ASN A 348 3.77 21.44 -15.72
CA ASN A 348 2.55 20.69 -15.44
C ASN A 348 2.15 20.79 -13.96
N GLY A 349 3.11 20.82 -13.04
CA GLY A 349 2.86 21.04 -11.61
C GLY A 349 2.24 22.41 -11.32
N ALA A 350 2.61 23.44 -12.08
CA ALA A 350 2.02 24.77 -11.97
C ALA A 350 0.51 24.81 -12.24
N THR A 351 0.00 23.95 -13.13
CA THR A 351 -1.45 23.84 -13.38
C THR A 351 -2.22 23.42 -12.12
N GLY A 352 -1.66 22.50 -11.32
CA GLY A 352 -2.24 22.09 -10.05
C GLY A 352 -2.22 23.20 -8.99
N VAL A 353 -1.23 24.11 -9.01
CA VAL A 353 -1.21 25.27 -8.11
C VAL A 353 -2.26 26.31 -8.51
N LEU A 354 -2.54 26.47 -9.80
CA LEU A 354 -3.52 27.46 -10.29
C LEU A 354 -4.96 26.99 -10.12
N TYR A 355 -5.24 25.73 -10.45
CA TYR A 355 -6.60 25.18 -10.48
C TYR A 355 -6.93 24.27 -9.30
N HIS A 356 -5.97 23.97 -8.43
CA HIS A 356 -6.15 23.15 -7.23
C HIS A 356 -6.84 21.80 -7.48
N ALA A 357 -6.82 21.30 -8.72
CA ALA A 357 -7.47 20.07 -9.15
C ALA A 357 -6.42 18.98 -9.44
N PRO A 358 -6.77 17.69 -9.30
CA PRO A 358 -5.84 16.60 -9.56
C PRO A 358 -5.64 16.36 -11.07
N PHE A 359 -4.58 15.62 -11.41
CA PHE A 359 -4.23 15.30 -12.79
C PHE A 359 -5.39 14.74 -13.63
N PRO A 360 -6.19 13.76 -13.16
CA PRO A 360 -7.24 13.18 -13.98
C PRO A 360 -8.33 14.18 -14.40
N VAL A 361 -8.55 15.22 -13.61
CA VAL A 361 -9.51 16.29 -13.93
C VAL A 361 -8.88 17.25 -14.95
N LEU A 362 -7.65 17.69 -14.71
CA LEU A 362 -6.93 18.60 -15.61
C LEU A 362 -6.69 17.99 -17.00
N ALA A 363 -6.50 16.67 -17.09
CA ALA A 363 -6.36 15.97 -18.35
C ALA A 363 -7.61 16.08 -19.25
N ARG A 364 -8.80 16.36 -18.69
CA ARG A 364 -10.04 16.53 -19.47
C ARG A 364 -9.98 17.77 -20.37
N ALA A 365 -9.25 18.80 -19.95
CA ALA A 365 -9.10 20.03 -20.73
C ALA A 365 -8.50 19.74 -22.11
N SER A 366 -7.44 18.94 -22.17
CA SER A 366 -6.70 18.63 -23.39
C SER A 366 -7.21 17.38 -24.12
N TRP A 367 -7.75 16.39 -23.41
CA TRP A 367 -8.15 15.11 -24.01
C TRP A 367 -9.65 14.93 -24.21
N GLY A 368 -10.48 15.76 -23.56
CA GLY A 368 -11.91 15.48 -23.36
C GLY A 368 -12.17 14.41 -22.30
N PHE A 369 -13.43 14.21 -21.93
CA PHE A 369 -13.81 13.30 -20.84
C PHE A 369 -13.40 11.85 -21.12
N TRP A 370 -13.82 11.30 -22.26
CA TRP A 370 -13.46 9.92 -22.62
C TRP A 370 -12.02 9.78 -23.08
N GLY A 371 -11.47 10.80 -23.76
CA GLY A 371 -10.08 10.77 -24.20
C GLY A 371 -9.10 10.76 -23.03
N SER A 372 -9.42 11.46 -21.93
CA SER A 372 -8.56 11.53 -20.74
C SER A 372 -8.28 10.15 -20.12
N TYR A 373 -9.16 9.17 -20.33
CA TYR A 373 -8.96 7.81 -19.82
C TYR A 373 -7.71 7.15 -20.40
N ILE A 374 -7.26 7.52 -21.61
CA ILE A 374 -6.00 7.03 -22.18
C ILE A 374 -4.83 7.44 -21.28
N ALA A 375 -4.79 8.71 -20.87
CA ALA A 375 -3.76 9.23 -19.98
C ALA A 375 -3.88 8.66 -18.57
N ILE A 376 -5.10 8.61 -18.01
CA ILE A 376 -5.37 8.14 -16.65
C ILE A 376 -5.04 6.65 -16.50
N ILE A 377 -5.48 5.78 -17.43
CA ILE A 377 -5.18 4.34 -17.38
C ILE A 377 -3.68 4.09 -17.52
N SER A 378 -3.03 4.77 -18.47
CA SER A 378 -1.58 4.65 -18.64
C SER A 378 -0.83 5.02 -17.35
N ARG A 379 -1.22 6.12 -16.71
CA ARG A 379 -0.62 6.58 -15.45
C ARG A 379 -0.94 5.66 -14.26
N ALA A 380 -2.17 5.15 -14.17
CA ALA A 380 -2.60 4.22 -13.12
C ALA A 380 -1.79 2.92 -13.13
N ILE A 381 -1.60 2.32 -14.31
CA ILE A 381 -0.80 1.10 -14.48
C ILE A 381 0.61 1.32 -13.93
N LEU A 382 1.23 2.44 -14.28
CA LEU A 382 2.59 2.77 -13.82
C LEU A 382 2.66 3.04 -12.32
N ALA A 383 1.63 3.66 -11.76
CA ALA A 383 1.47 3.81 -10.32
C ALA A 383 1.66 2.47 -9.59
N ILE A 384 0.95 1.46 -10.08
CA ILE A 384 0.85 0.15 -9.42
C ILE A 384 2.15 -0.63 -9.64
N PHE A 385 2.77 -0.53 -10.83
CA PHE A 385 4.08 -1.12 -11.06
C PHE A 385 5.16 -0.50 -10.17
N TRP A 386 5.22 0.84 -10.10
CA TRP A 386 6.15 1.52 -9.20
C TRP A 386 5.89 1.16 -7.75
N PHE A 387 4.62 0.99 -7.39
CA PHE A 387 4.27 0.52 -6.07
C PHE A 387 4.82 -0.89 -5.77
N ALA A 388 4.72 -1.79 -6.75
CA ALA A 388 5.27 -3.14 -6.65
C ALA A 388 6.80 -3.15 -6.57
N ILE A 389 7.49 -2.36 -7.40
CA ILE A 389 8.96 -2.22 -7.39
C ILE A 389 9.43 -1.66 -6.05
N GLN A 390 8.78 -0.62 -5.52
CA GLN A 390 9.17 -0.06 -4.22
C GLN A 390 8.84 -0.99 -3.05
N THR A 391 7.77 -1.78 -3.17
CA THR A 391 7.48 -2.86 -2.21
C THR A 391 8.59 -3.93 -2.26
N MET A 392 9.13 -4.25 -3.44
CA MET A 392 10.26 -5.16 -3.60
C MET A 392 11.57 -4.59 -3.05
N ASN A 393 11.86 -3.30 -3.29
CA ASN A 393 12.97 -2.61 -2.64
C ASN A 393 12.85 -2.68 -1.11
N GLY A 394 11.66 -2.41 -0.57
CA GLY A 394 11.36 -2.57 0.85
C GLY A 394 11.54 -4.02 1.33
N ALA A 395 11.11 -5.01 0.55
CA ALA A 395 11.32 -6.43 0.85
C ALA A 395 12.81 -6.77 0.99
N ASN A 396 13.65 -6.28 0.07
CA ASN A 396 15.09 -6.49 0.12
C ASN A 396 15.70 -5.88 1.40
N THR A 397 15.22 -4.71 1.83
CA THR A 397 15.67 -4.09 3.09
C THR A 397 15.29 -4.93 4.30
N VAL A 398 14.05 -5.44 4.35
CA VAL A 398 13.58 -6.31 5.44
C VAL A 398 14.38 -7.61 5.47
N ARG A 399 14.70 -8.20 4.31
CA ARG A 399 15.55 -9.39 4.21
C ARG A 399 16.92 -9.15 4.84
N VAL A 400 17.54 -8.02 4.54
CA VAL A 400 18.86 -7.63 5.08
C VAL A 400 18.78 -7.35 6.58
N MET A 401 17.74 -6.66 7.04
CA MET A 401 17.52 -6.40 8.47
C MET A 401 17.30 -7.70 9.26
N LEU A 402 16.45 -8.60 8.76
CA LEU A 402 16.20 -9.91 9.36
C LEU A 402 17.48 -10.75 9.36
N GLY A 403 18.24 -10.77 8.26
CA GLY A 403 19.54 -11.43 8.21
C GLY A 403 20.58 -10.83 9.16
N ALA A 404 20.47 -9.54 9.49
CA ALA A 404 21.32 -8.90 10.49
C ALA A 404 20.92 -9.28 11.92
N ILE A 405 19.65 -9.53 12.22
CA ILE A 405 19.17 -9.97 13.56
C ILE A 405 19.31 -11.50 13.72
N TRP A 406 18.95 -12.25 12.69
CA TRP A 406 18.94 -13.71 12.64
C TRP A 406 19.65 -14.17 11.36
N PRO A 407 20.97 -14.42 11.41
CA PRO A 407 21.72 -14.87 10.23
C PRO A 407 21.17 -16.15 9.58
N SER A 408 20.56 -17.04 10.37
CA SER A 408 19.89 -18.26 9.89
C SER A 408 18.75 -17.99 8.91
N PHE A 409 18.17 -16.79 8.90
CA PHE A 409 17.15 -16.40 7.93
C PHE A 409 17.71 -16.30 6.50
N LEU A 410 18.99 -15.98 6.35
CA LEU A 410 19.65 -15.92 5.04
C LEU A 410 19.91 -17.33 4.48
N THR A 411 20.07 -18.32 5.36
CA THR A 411 20.29 -19.73 5.00
C THR A 411 19.01 -20.57 5.03
N LEU A 412 17.85 -19.92 5.04
CA LEU A 412 16.56 -20.61 4.99
C LEU A 412 16.47 -21.43 3.70
N GLU A 413 16.08 -22.70 3.83
CA GLU A 413 15.88 -23.58 2.68
C GLU A 413 14.83 -23.00 1.73
N ASN A 414 15.20 -22.95 0.44
CA ASN A 414 14.33 -22.40 -0.57
C ASN A 414 13.31 -23.45 -1.03
N SER A 415 12.06 -23.27 -0.62
CA SER A 415 10.92 -24.11 -1.01
C SER A 415 10.22 -23.65 -2.31
N ILE A 416 10.59 -22.47 -2.83
CA ILE A 416 10.01 -21.91 -4.06
C ILE A 416 10.86 -22.35 -5.27
N PRO A 417 10.26 -22.90 -6.34
CA PRO A 417 11.00 -23.26 -7.55
C PRO A 417 11.75 -22.06 -8.15
N GLU A 418 12.99 -22.26 -8.60
CA GLU A 418 13.82 -21.19 -9.17
C GLU A 418 13.17 -20.48 -10.38
N SER A 419 12.30 -21.18 -11.12
CA SER A 419 11.51 -20.63 -12.23
C SER A 419 10.60 -19.45 -11.84
N GLN A 420 10.28 -19.31 -10.55
CA GLN A 420 9.49 -18.19 -10.04
C GLN A 420 10.32 -16.90 -9.88
N GLY A 421 11.65 -17.01 -9.88
CA GLY A 421 12.57 -15.86 -9.80
C GLY A 421 12.63 -15.20 -8.43
N ILE A 422 12.23 -15.89 -7.35
CA ILE A 422 12.27 -15.38 -5.98
C ILE A 422 12.53 -16.51 -4.99
N ALA A 423 13.38 -16.24 -3.99
CA ALA A 423 13.67 -17.17 -2.90
C ALA A 423 12.67 -17.04 -1.74
N THR A 424 12.46 -18.12 -0.97
CA THR A 424 11.53 -18.16 0.17
C THR A 424 11.76 -17.03 1.18
N ASN A 425 13.01 -16.76 1.55
CA ASN A 425 13.34 -15.67 2.50
C ASN A 425 12.94 -14.28 1.97
N THR A 426 13.03 -14.07 0.67
CA THR A 426 12.70 -12.81 0.01
C THR A 426 11.19 -12.68 -0.12
N MET A 427 10.48 -13.77 -0.40
CA MET A 427 9.00 -13.81 -0.40
C MET A 427 8.42 -13.49 0.98
N VAL A 428 8.99 -14.07 2.05
CA VAL A 428 8.60 -13.74 3.43
C VAL A 428 8.84 -12.26 3.72
N SER A 429 10.00 -11.75 3.31
CA SER A 429 10.35 -10.33 3.53
C SER A 429 9.44 -9.39 2.73
N PHE A 430 9.01 -9.79 1.53
CA PHE A 430 8.04 -9.06 0.73
C PHE A 430 6.68 -9.01 1.41
N PHE A 431 6.17 -10.14 1.91
CA PHE A 431 4.94 -10.20 2.68
C PHE A 431 5.00 -9.31 3.93
N LEU A 432 6.11 -9.34 4.67
CA LEU A 432 6.29 -8.54 5.88
C LEU A 432 6.32 -7.03 5.58
N PHE A 433 7.07 -6.60 4.56
CA PHE A 433 7.10 -5.18 4.17
C PHE A 433 5.74 -4.73 3.63
N TRP A 434 5.10 -5.55 2.79
CA TRP A 434 3.76 -5.31 2.28
C TRP A 434 2.73 -5.15 3.39
N LEU A 435 2.78 -5.99 4.43
CA LEU A 435 1.90 -5.88 5.59
C LEU A 435 2.20 -4.62 6.42
N ALA A 436 3.48 -4.31 6.61
CA ALA A 436 3.94 -3.17 7.40
C ALA A 436 3.52 -1.81 6.81
N GLN A 437 3.39 -1.70 5.49
CA GLN A 437 2.96 -0.45 4.85
C GLN A 437 1.44 -0.20 4.90
N ILE A 438 0.59 -1.23 5.06
CA ILE A 438 -0.88 -1.10 5.02
C ILE A 438 -1.42 -0.06 6.02
N PRO A 439 -1.01 -0.03 7.31
CA PRO A 439 -1.51 0.98 8.26
C PRO A 439 -1.25 2.42 7.81
N PHE A 440 -0.13 2.66 7.13
CA PHE A 440 0.24 3.98 6.63
C PHE A 440 -0.56 4.38 5.39
N LEU A 441 -1.05 3.43 4.60
CA LEU A 441 -1.96 3.71 3.47
C LEU A 441 -3.32 4.24 3.93
N TYR A 442 -3.76 3.88 5.14
CA TYR A 442 -4.99 4.40 5.74
C TYR A 442 -4.84 5.82 6.34
N MET A 443 -3.62 6.31 6.50
CA MET A 443 -3.37 7.65 7.03
C MET A 443 -3.68 8.71 5.96
N HIS A 444 -4.49 9.70 6.33
CA HIS A 444 -4.78 10.83 5.44
C HIS A 444 -3.48 11.57 5.04
N PRO A 445 -3.31 12.04 3.79
CA PRO A 445 -2.09 12.70 3.32
C PRO A 445 -1.57 13.83 4.22
N ASN A 446 -2.47 14.61 4.82
CA ASN A 446 -2.12 15.66 5.79
C ASN A 446 -1.34 15.16 7.02
N ASN A 447 -1.52 13.90 7.43
CA ASN A 447 -0.83 13.30 8.58
C ASN A 447 0.50 12.64 8.18
N LEU A 448 0.68 12.29 6.90
CA LEU A 448 1.91 11.70 6.36
C LEU A 448 3.12 12.64 6.43
N ARG A 449 2.88 13.95 6.59
CA ARG A 449 3.94 14.96 6.73
C ARG A 449 4.98 14.59 7.79
N TRP A 450 4.59 13.95 8.88
CA TRP A 450 5.49 13.57 9.96
C TRP A 450 6.42 12.42 9.57
N LEU A 451 5.92 11.46 8.77
CA LEU A 451 6.74 10.41 8.19
C LEU A 451 7.80 11.01 7.25
N PHE A 452 7.40 11.98 6.42
CA PHE A 452 8.33 12.67 5.53
C PHE A 452 9.37 13.48 6.29
N MET A 453 8.97 14.20 7.34
CA MET A 453 9.93 14.95 8.17
C MET A 453 10.97 14.03 8.81
N ALA A 454 10.56 12.89 9.37
CA ALA A 454 11.50 11.91 9.92
C ALA A 454 12.45 11.36 8.84
N LYS A 455 11.91 11.01 7.67
CA LYS A 455 12.68 10.54 6.52
C LYS A 455 13.71 11.57 6.04
N THR A 456 13.34 12.85 5.95
CA THR A 456 14.23 13.94 5.50
C THR A 456 15.40 14.22 6.42
N VAL A 457 15.40 13.68 7.65
CA VAL A 457 16.52 13.82 8.59
C VAL A 457 17.33 12.53 8.63
N ILE A 458 16.67 11.38 8.86
CA ILE A 458 17.34 10.11 9.11
C ILE A 458 18.06 9.58 7.86
N VAL A 459 17.38 9.62 6.70
CA VAL A 459 17.89 8.97 5.49
C VAL A 459 19.12 9.69 4.92
N PRO A 460 19.14 11.04 4.80
CA PRO A 460 20.33 11.73 4.31
C PRO A 460 21.57 11.49 5.18
N ILE A 461 21.42 11.49 6.50
CA ILE A 461 22.53 11.24 7.43
C ILE A 461 23.10 9.83 7.20
N ALA A 462 22.24 8.82 7.10
CA ALA A 462 22.67 7.45 6.86
C ALA A 462 23.39 7.30 5.50
N TRP A 463 22.89 7.95 4.45
CA TRP A 463 23.48 7.83 3.11
C TRP A 463 24.78 8.61 2.96
N ILE A 464 24.91 9.76 3.63
CA ILE A 464 26.18 10.46 3.76
C ILE A 464 27.19 9.60 4.53
N ALA A 465 26.76 8.88 5.59
CA ALA A 465 27.64 7.94 6.28
C ALA A 465 28.10 6.78 5.36
N ILE A 466 27.23 6.29 4.47
CA ILE A 466 27.59 5.29 3.44
C ILE A 466 28.60 5.89 2.44
N LEU A 467 28.43 7.15 2.04
CA LEU A 467 29.39 7.84 1.18
C LEU A 467 30.76 7.96 1.86
N ILE A 468 30.79 8.37 3.13
CA ILE A 468 32.03 8.45 3.92
C ILE A 468 32.68 7.07 4.00
N TRP A 469 31.89 6.01 4.25
CA TRP A 469 32.39 4.63 4.23
C TRP A 469 33.06 4.29 2.90
N ALA A 470 32.43 4.63 1.75
CA ALA A 470 32.98 4.33 0.43
C ALA A 470 34.37 4.97 0.20
N PHE A 471 34.56 6.22 0.66
CA PHE A 471 35.84 6.92 0.52
C PHE A 471 36.89 6.54 1.57
N VAL A 472 36.49 6.24 2.80
CA VAL A 472 37.43 5.86 3.87
C VAL A 472 37.90 4.41 3.70
N ALA A 473 37.01 3.50 3.31
CA ALA A 473 37.35 2.08 3.19
C ALA A 473 38.23 1.77 1.98
N GLU A 474 37.97 2.42 0.84
CA GLU A 474 38.60 2.07 -0.46
C GLU A 474 39.05 3.29 -1.28
N GLY A 475 39.05 4.50 -0.72
CA GLY A 475 39.34 5.72 -1.48
C GLY A 475 38.30 6.06 -2.57
N GLY A 476 37.11 5.46 -2.51
CA GLY A 476 36.09 5.50 -3.57
C GLY A 476 36.22 4.35 -4.59
N GLY A 477 37.13 3.40 -4.37
CA GLY A 477 37.42 2.29 -5.27
C GLY A 477 38.13 2.74 -6.56
N ASN A 478 37.98 1.98 -7.64
CA ASN A 478 38.59 2.28 -8.94
C ASN A 478 37.80 3.31 -9.79
N LEU A 479 36.92 4.08 -9.15
CA LEU A 479 36.03 5.03 -9.80
C LEU A 479 36.76 5.94 -10.79
N LEU A 480 37.86 6.57 -10.37
CA LEU A 480 38.63 7.50 -11.20
C LEU A 480 39.42 6.82 -12.34
N ALA A 481 39.70 5.52 -12.22
CA ALA A 481 40.45 4.73 -13.19
C ALA A 481 39.55 4.01 -14.22
N GLN A 482 38.24 4.04 -14.03
CA GLN A 482 37.27 3.34 -14.88
C GLN A 482 37.27 3.87 -16.32
N LYS A 483 37.23 2.95 -17.29
CA LYS A 483 37.08 3.25 -18.73
C LYS A 483 35.82 2.56 -19.25
N SER A 484 35.14 3.19 -20.21
CA SER A 484 33.96 2.56 -20.84
C SER A 484 34.37 1.29 -21.58
N THR A 485 33.56 0.24 -21.42
CA THR A 485 33.73 -1.03 -22.13
C THR A 485 33.10 -1.00 -23.53
N ILE A 486 32.27 0.01 -23.82
CA ILE A 486 31.55 0.17 -25.09
C ILE A 486 32.17 1.31 -25.90
N ARG A 487 32.26 1.16 -27.23
CA ARG A 487 32.84 2.16 -28.14
C ARG A 487 31.99 2.36 -29.40
N GLY A 488 32.23 3.46 -30.12
CA GLY A 488 31.60 3.74 -31.41
C GLY A 488 30.10 4.02 -31.30
N SER A 489 29.32 3.55 -32.27
CA SER A 489 27.86 3.76 -32.30
C SER A 489 27.12 3.11 -31.13
N ALA A 490 27.60 1.97 -30.63
CA ALA A 490 27.04 1.29 -29.47
C ALA A 490 27.08 2.18 -28.21
N TYR A 491 28.14 2.98 -28.06
CA TYR A 491 28.26 3.94 -26.96
C TYR A 491 27.18 5.02 -27.04
N SER A 492 27.00 5.64 -28.21
CA SER A 492 25.99 6.70 -28.40
C SER A 492 24.57 6.20 -28.12
N TRP A 493 24.24 5.00 -28.59
CA TRP A 493 22.93 4.40 -28.34
C TRP A 493 22.73 3.99 -26.88
N ALA A 494 23.76 3.49 -26.21
CA ALA A 494 23.71 3.21 -24.77
C ALA A 494 23.51 4.48 -23.95
N PHE A 495 24.16 5.58 -24.33
CA PHE A 495 23.97 6.89 -23.69
C PHE A 495 22.52 7.38 -23.83
N LEU A 496 21.97 7.36 -25.05
CA LEU A 496 20.58 7.77 -25.30
C LEU A 496 19.58 6.88 -24.57
N SER A 497 19.78 5.56 -24.61
CA SER A 497 18.92 4.60 -23.91
C SER A 497 18.92 4.85 -22.40
N SER A 498 20.11 5.07 -21.84
CA SER A 498 20.27 5.40 -20.42
C SER A 498 19.59 6.72 -20.05
N LEU A 499 19.71 7.74 -20.91
CA LEU A 499 19.02 9.02 -20.73
C LEU A 499 17.50 8.85 -20.73
N THR A 500 16.97 8.06 -21.65
CA THR A 500 15.54 7.72 -21.68
C THR A 500 15.12 6.98 -20.41
N SER A 501 15.91 6.04 -19.90
CA SER A 501 15.64 5.33 -18.65
C SER A 501 15.64 6.27 -17.43
N VAL A 502 16.61 7.20 -17.34
CA VAL A 502 16.65 8.21 -16.27
C VAL A 502 15.41 9.09 -16.29
N ILE A 503 15.04 9.61 -17.47
CA ILE A 503 13.83 10.42 -17.61
C ILE A 503 12.59 9.59 -17.26
N GLY A 504 12.53 8.33 -17.70
CA GLY A 504 11.46 7.39 -17.39
C GLY A 504 11.19 7.19 -15.90
N ASN A 505 12.21 7.35 -15.04
CA ASN A 505 12.10 7.23 -13.58
C ASN A 505 11.17 8.26 -12.96
N TYR A 506 11.17 9.47 -13.52
CA TYR A 506 10.37 10.58 -13.02
C TYR A 506 9.38 11.12 -14.04
N ALA A 507 9.24 10.46 -15.19
CA ALA A 507 8.27 10.82 -16.22
C ALA A 507 6.83 10.75 -15.68
N THR A 508 6.54 9.87 -14.71
CA THR A 508 5.21 9.77 -14.08
C THR A 508 4.83 11.09 -13.41
N LEU A 509 5.74 11.63 -12.60
CA LEU A 509 5.57 12.91 -11.92
C LEU A 509 5.53 14.10 -12.88
N SER A 510 6.09 13.98 -14.09
CA SER A 510 5.93 15.02 -15.13
C SER A 510 4.48 15.19 -15.59
N VAL A 511 3.64 14.18 -15.40
CA VAL A 511 2.22 14.18 -15.76
C VAL A 511 1.36 14.52 -14.55
N ASN A 512 1.64 13.91 -13.39
CA ASN A 512 0.74 13.95 -12.24
C ASN A 512 1.21 14.79 -11.06
N GLN A 513 2.19 15.69 -11.24
CA GLN A 513 2.62 16.63 -10.21
C GLN A 513 1.44 17.45 -9.62
N ALA A 514 0.39 17.68 -10.41
CA ALA A 514 -0.83 18.36 -9.99
C ALA A 514 -1.52 17.70 -8.78
N ASP A 515 -1.39 16.37 -8.63
CA ASP A 515 -1.96 15.63 -7.50
C ASP A 515 -1.42 16.10 -6.15
N PHE A 516 -0.18 16.61 -6.13
CA PHE A 516 0.49 17.15 -4.95
C PHE A 516 0.42 18.68 -4.90
N SER A 517 0.68 19.34 -6.04
CA SER A 517 0.76 20.80 -6.08
C SER A 517 -0.60 21.47 -5.83
N ARG A 518 -1.73 20.76 -6.01
CA ARG A 518 -3.06 21.23 -5.65
C ARG A 518 -3.23 21.63 -4.18
N TYR A 519 -2.44 21.06 -3.27
CA TYR A 519 -2.49 21.41 -1.85
C TYR A 519 -1.67 22.66 -1.48
N SER A 520 -1.08 23.33 -2.47
CA SER A 520 -0.24 24.50 -2.28
C SER A 520 -1.00 25.74 -1.88
N LYS A 521 -0.40 26.55 -0.99
CA LYS A 521 -0.84 27.91 -0.69
C LYS A 521 0.13 28.99 -1.17
N VAL A 522 1.18 28.60 -1.91
CA VAL A 522 2.21 29.54 -2.38
C VAL A 522 2.03 29.83 -3.87
N SER A 523 2.64 30.92 -4.33
CA SER A 523 2.59 31.32 -5.73
C SER A 523 3.10 30.21 -6.67
N VAL A 524 2.46 30.10 -7.84
CA VAL A 524 2.83 29.21 -8.96
C VAL A 524 4.32 29.28 -9.31
N LYS A 525 4.96 30.44 -9.13
CA LYS A 525 6.38 30.67 -9.40
C LYS A 525 7.31 29.73 -8.64
N TRP A 526 6.88 29.22 -7.47
CA TRP A 526 7.66 28.26 -6.70
C TRP A 526 7.81 26.91 -7.39
N GLN A 527 7.01 26.58 -8.40
CA GLN A 527 7.23 25.36 -9.20
C GLN A 527 8.52 25.42 -10.03
N LEU A 528 8.96 26.61 -10.43
CA LEU A 528 10.22 26.77 -11.17
C LEU A 528 11.47 26.44 -10.33
N ILE A 529 11.35 26.32 -9.00
CA ILE A 529 12.48 25.89 -8.17
C ILE A 529 12.93 24.47 -8.53
N TYR A 530 12.05 23.65 -9.10
CA TYR A 530 12.37 22.27 -9.48
C TYR A 530 13.43 22.20 -10.56
N VAL A 531 13.49 23.19 -11.47
CA VAL A 531 14.42 23.19 -12.61
C VAL A 531 15.90 23.16 -12.18
N PRO A 532 16.37 24.04 -11.26
CA PRO A 532 17.72 23.90 -10.71
C PRO A 532 17.83 22.86 -9.59
N MET A 533 16.77 22.65 -8.81
CA MET A 533 16.83 21.83 -7.60
C MET A 533 16.90 20.32 -7.88
N LEU A 534 16.06 19.80 -8.79
CA LEU A 534 16.01 18.37 -9.05
C LEU A 534 17.32 17.85 -9.67
N PRO A 535 17.91 18.47 -10.71
CA PRO A 535 19.18 18.01 -11.25
C PRO A 535 20.27 18.01 -10.19
N LEU A 536 20.35 19.05 -9.35
CA LEU A 536 21.35 19.14 -8.30
C LEU A 536 21.24 18.01 -7.27
N ILE A 537 20.05 17.81 -6.71
CA ILE A 537 19.83 16.83 -5.64
C ILE A 537 19.96 15.40 -6.16
N PHE A 538 19.31 15.08 -7.29
CA PHE A 538 19.33 13.73 -7.82
C PHE A 538 20.71 13.33 -8.34
N THR A 539 21.47 14.26 -8.90
CA THR A 539 22.86 14.00 -9.31
C THR A 539 23.75 13.71 -8.10
N PHE A 540 23.57 14.45 -6.99
CA PHE A 540 24.31 14.18 -5.75
C PHE A 540 23.97 12.80 -5.18
N ILE A 541 22.69 12.42 -5.16
CA ILE A 541 22.27 11.10 -4.65
C ILE A 541 22.73 9.97 -5.57
N ALA A 542 22.68 10.17 -6.89
CA ALA A 542 23.24 9.24 -7.86
C ALA A 542 24.74 9.04 -7.64
N PHE A 543 25.47 10.12 -7.37
CA PHE A 543 26.90 10.03 -7.04
C PHE A 543 27.17 9.20 -5.79
N ILE A 544 26.34 9.32 -4.73
CA ILE A 544 26.46 8.45 -3.55
C ILE A 544 26.36 6.98 -3.96
N GLY A 545 25.37 6.64 -4.78
CA GLY A 545 25.17 5.26 -5.20
C GLY A 545 26.32 4.72 -6.04
N ILE A 546 26.80 5.52 -6.99
CA ILE A 546 27.95 5.19 -7.83
C ILE A 546 29.21 4.98 -6.98
N ALA A 547 29.53 5.91 -6.07
CA ALA A 547 30.73 5.85 -5.25
C ALA A 547 30.73 4.62 -4.33
N ALA A 548 29.60 4.33 -3.70
CA ALA A 548 29.46 3.17 -2.82
C ALA A 548 29.46 1.84 -3.59
N SER A 549 28.86 1.78 -4.78
CA SER A 549 28.91 0.58 -5.63
C SER A 549 30.34 0.31 -6.14
N SER A 550 31.07 1.36 -6.52
CA SER A 550 32.50 1.29 -6.90
C SER A 550 33.41 0.84 -5.75
N ALA A 551 33.20 1.38 -4.54
CA ALA A 551 33.92 0.90 -3.36
C ALA A 551 33.57 -0.56 -3.03
N GLY A 552 32.30 -0.95 -3.21
CA GLY A 552 31.87 -2.34 -3.11
C GLY A 552 32.60 -3.28 -4.06
N GLU A 553 32.70 -2.90 -5.33
CA GLU A 553 33.45 -3.66 -6.34
C GLU A 553 34.92 -3.81 -5.97
N ALA A 554 35.58 -2.73 -5.55
CA ALA A 554 36.98 -2.77 -5.13
C ALA A 554 37.21 -3.69 -3.92
N ARG A 555 36.27 -3.70 -2.98
CA ARG A 555 36.38 -4.46 -1.73
C ARG A 555 35.96 -5.93 -1.83
N TYR A 556 34.89 -6.20 -2.58
CA TYR A 556 34.22 -7.50 -2.64
C TYR A 556 34.37 -8.21 -3.99
N GLY A 557 34.91 -7.55 -5.00
CA GLY A 557 35.16 -8.11 -6.34
C GLY A 557 33.94 -8.15 -7.26
N THR A 558 32.77 -7.70 -6.79
CA THR A 558 31.52 -7.69 -7.57
C THR A 558 30.88 -6.30 -7.57
N LEU A 559 30.47 -5.83 -8.75
CA LEU A 559 29.75 -4.57 -8.89
C LEU A 559 28.27 -4.74 -8.51
N ASP A 560 27.95 -4.48 -7.25
CA ASP A 560 26.59 -4.51 -6.74
C ASP A 560 25.84 -3.21 -7.08
N TRP A 561 25.01 -3.26 -8.13
CA TRP A 561 24.15 -2.12 -8.53
C TRP A 561 22.97 -1.89 -7.58
N ASP A 562 22.52 -2.94 -6.89
CA ASP A 562 21.47 -2.86 -5.86
C ASP A 562 22.10 -2.53 -4.50
N PRO A 563 21.71 -1.42 -3.83
CA PRO A 563 22.27 -1.06 -2.52
C PRO A 563 22.10 -2.16 -1.47
N MET A 564 21.04 -2.96 -1.54
CA MET A 564 20.81 -4.02 -0.56
C MET A 564 21.73 -5.22 -0.77
N ALA A 565 22.15 -5.50 -2.01
CA ALA A 565 23.18 -6.49 -2.29
C ALA A 565 24.52 -6.05 -1.68
N LEU A 566 24.93 -4.80 -1.91
CA LEU A 566 26.15 -4.23 -1.34
C LEU A 566 26.17 -4.28 0.19
N ILE A 567 25.11 -3.79 0.84
CA ILE A 567 25.02 -3.72 2.31
C ILE A 567 25.01 -5.13 2.94
N SER A 568 24.53 -6.15 2.21
CA SER A 568 24.56 -7.54 2.68
C SER A 568 25.98 -8.06 2.92
N ASN A 569 26.97 -7.53 2.19
CA ASN A 569 28.38 -7.92 2.32
C ASN A 569 29.07 -7.36 3.58
N TRP A 570 28.45 -6.41 4.29
CA TRP A 570 29.06 -5.81 5.47
C TRP A 570 29.10 -6.76 6.66
N SER A 571 30.27 -6.97 7.26
CA SER A 571 30.45 -7.87 8.41
C SER A 571 29.78 -7.38 9.69
N SER A 572 29.75 -6.07 9.92
CA SER A 572 29.09 -5.47 11.08
C SER A 572 27.56 -5.58 10.96
N ARG A 573 26.97 -6.45 11.78
CA ARG A 573 25.52 -6.67 11.85
C ARG A 573 24.75 -5.39 12.16
N SER A 574 25.26 -4.56 13.07
CA SER A 574 24.63 -3.28 13.43
C SER A 574 24.64 -2.30 12.27
N CYS A 575 25.77 -2.13 11.59
CA CYS A 575 25.87 -1.26 10.42
C CYS A 575 24.93 -1.74 9.31
N ARG A 576 24.90 -3.05 9.05
CA ARG A 576 24.00 -3.68 8.08
C ARG A 576 22.53 -3.38 8.40
N PHE A 577 22.12 -3.57 9.65
CA PHE A 577 20.76 -3.30 10.09
C PHE A 577 20.36 -1.83 9.93
N PHE A 578 21.15 -0.90 10.47
CA PHE A 578 20.81 0.53 10.44
C PHE A 578 20.86 1.13 9.03
N ALA A 579 21.80 0.68 8.19
CA ALA A 579 21.80 1.09 6.79
C ALA A 579 20.55 0.57 6.07
N ALA A 580 20.23 -0.72 6.18
CA ALA A 580 19.02 -1.29 5.58
C ALA A 580 17.74 -0.63 6.10
N PHE A 581 17.67 -0.30 7.40
CA PHE A 581 16.54 0.43 7.99
C PHE A 581 16.34 1.82 7.37
N SER A 582 17.42 2.54 7.06
CA SER A 582 17.31 3.83 6.36
C SER A 582 16.67 3.68 4.97
N PHE A 583 17.01 2.62 4.24
CA PHE A 583 16.40 2.30 2.95
C PHE A 583 14.96 1.80 3.10
N ALA A 584 14.62 1.06 4.17
CA ALA A 584 13.25 0.65 4.46
C ALA A 584 12.34 1.87 4.68
N LEU A 585 12.81 2.85 5.46
CA LEU A 585 12.10 4.11 5.68
C LEU A 585 11.99 4.94 4.39
N ALA A 586 13.06 4.94 3.57
CA ALA A 586 13.06 5.59 2.26
C ALA A 586 11.99 4.98 1.34
N ALA A 587 11.99 3.65 1.18
CA ALA A 587 11.04 2.88 0.37
C ALA A 587 9.61 3.10 0.85
N LEU A 588 9.35 3.00 2.16
CA LEU A 588 8.01 3.24 2.73
C LEU A 588 7.51 4.65 2.40
N GLY A 589 8.36 5.66 2.60
CA GLY A 589 8.01 7.05 2.34
C GLY A 589 7.66 7.31 0.87
N VAL A 590 8.55 6.91 -0.06
CA VAL A 590 8.31 7.09 -1.51
C VAL A 590 7.09 6.31 -1.96
N ASN A 591 6.92 5.08 -1.47
CA ASN A 591 5.88 4.21 -1.97
C ASN A 591 4.48 4.73 -1.64
N ILE A 592 4.33 5.36 -0.47
CA ILE A 592 3.08 6.02 -0.09
C ILE A 592 2.91 7.31 -0.89
N SER A 593 3.92 8.19 -0.88
CA SER A 593 3.81 9.53 -1.49
C SER A 593 3.65 9.48 -3.00
N ALA A 594 4.58 8.86 -3.71
CA ALA A 594 4.67 8.94 -5.17
C ALA A 594 3.80 7.91 -5.89
N ASN A 595 3.56 6.75 -5.28
CA ASN A 595 2.95 5.62 -6.01
C ASN A 595 1.50 5.37 -5.59
N SER A 596 1.25 5.12 -4.29
CA SER A 596 -0.08 4.75 -3.82
C SER A 596 -1.10 5.86 -3.98
N LEU A 597 -0.74 7.10 -3.61
CA LEU A 597 -1.64 8.26 -3.70
C LEU A 597 -1.95 8.61 -5.16
N SER A 598 -0.95 8.56 -6.02
CA SER A 598 -1.11 8.75 -7.45
C SER A 598 -2.03 7.70 -8.06
N ALA A 599 -1.82 6.41 -7.74
CA ALA A 599 -2.71 5.33 -8.17
C ALA A 599 -4.15 5.57 -7.70
N ALA A 600 -4.30 6.06 -6.47
CA ALA A 600 -5.60 6.31 -5.89
C ALA A 600 -6.34 7.45 -6.60
N ASN A 601 -5.68 8.56 -6.93
CA ASN A 601 -6.30 9.65 -7.71
C ASN A 601 -6.80 9.13 -9.07
N ASP A 602 -6.00 8.31 -9.76
CA ASP A 602 -6.40 7.74 -11.06
C ASP A 602 -7.58 6.77 -10.92
N LEU A 603 -7.51 5.83 -9.98
CA LEU A 603 -8.58 4.85 -9.74
C LEU A 603 -9.88 5.53 -9.31
N THR A 604 -9.78 6.61 -8.54
CA THR A 604 -10.90 7.47 -8.16
C THR A 604 -11.52 8.11 -9.40
N ALA A 605 -10.73 8.53 -10.38
CA ALA A 605 -11.26 9.08 -11.63
C ALA A 605 -11.84 8.02 -12.59
N LEU A 606 -11.33 6.78 -12.57
CA LEU A 606 -11.83 5.67 -13.36
C LEU A 606 -13.14 5.09 -12.79
N PHE A 607 -13.26 5.04 -11.47
CA PHE A 607 -14.41 4.45 -10.77
C PHE A 607 -14.92 5.35 -9.63
N PRO A 608 -15.33 6.60 -9.90
CA PRO A 608 -15.61 7.60 -8.86
C PRO A 608 -16.74 7.22 -7.90
N ARG A 609 -17.68 6.39 -8.35
CA ARG A 609 -18.75 5.83 -7.53
C ARG A 609 -18.27 4.79 -6.51
N PHE A 610 -17.21 4.05 -6.81
CA PHE A 610 -16.79 2.86 -6.06
C PHE A 610 -15.45 3.02 -5.32
N VAL A 611 -14.65 4.00 -5.73
CA VAL A 611 -13.29 4.20 -5.24
C VAL A 611 -13.17 5.62 -4.68
N ASP A 612 -12.79 5.70 -3.41
CA ASP A 612 -12.23 6.88 -2.76
C ASP A 612 -10.70 6.74 -2.70
N ILE A 613 -10.00 7.78 -2.27
CA ILE A 613 -8.53 7.74 -2.19
C ILE A 613 -8.02 6.59 -1.31
N ARG A 614 -8.71 6.29 -0.19
CA ARG A 614 -8.27 5.24 0.74
C ARG A 614 -8.39 3.85 0.11
N ARG A 615 -9.54 3.55 -0.50
CA ARG A 615 -9.77 2.30 -1.23
C ARG A 615 -8.84 2.19 -2.43
N GLY A 616 -8.60 3.28 -3.15
CA GLY A 616 -7.65 3.33 -4.27
C GLY A 616 -6.24 2.91 -3.86
N GLN A 617 -5.74 3.43 -2.73
CA GLN A 617 -4.43 3.05 -2.20
C GLN A 617 -4.35 1.56 -1.84
N LEU A 618 -5.41 0.98 -1.28
CA LEU A 618 -5.45 -0.45 -0.92
C LEU A 618 -5.57 -1.36 -2.14
N ILE A 619 -6.36 -0.96 -3.15
CA ILE A 619 -6.46 -1.67 -4.42
C ILE A 619 -5.07 -1.71 -5.07
N CYS A 620 -4.36 -0.57 -5.10
CA CYS A 620 -2.97 -0.52 -5.58
C CYS A 620 -2.07 -1.50 -4.81
N ALA A 621 -2.18 -1.53 -3.48
CA ALA A 621 -1.40 -2.45 -2.66
C ALA A 621 -1.74 -3.93 -2.86
N LEU A 622 -2.97 -4.27 -3.24
CA LEU A 622 -3.36 -5.64 -3.55
C LEU A 622 -2.89 -6.06 -4.95
N LEU A 623 -3.06 -5.19 -5.94
CA LEU A 623 -2.68 -5.46 -7.33
C LEU A 623 -1.16 -5.64 -7.51
N CYS A 624 -0.34 -5.08 -6.62
CA CYS A 624 1.11 -5.17 -6.73
C CYS A 624 1.66 -6.61 -6.73
N TRP A 625 0.97 -7.54 -6.06
CA TRP A 625 1.33 -8.96 -6.04
C TRP A 625 1.26 -9.61 -7.43
N ALA A 626 0.25 -9.24 -8.22
CA ALA A 626 0.04 -9.79 -9.55
C ALA A 626 1.12 -9.34 -10.55
N LEU A 627 1.88 -8.28 -10.23
CA LEU A 627 2.89 -7.71 -11.11
C LEU A 627 4.27 -8.38 -11.01
N VAL A 628 4.48 -9.26 -10.01
CA VAL A 628 5.70 -10.08 -9.88
C VAL A 628 6.99 -9.20 -9.97
N PRO A 629 7.12 -8.15 -9.14
CA PRO A 629 8.13 -7.10 -9.32
C PRO A 629 9.58 -7.59 -9.24
N TRP A 630 9.83 -8.71 -8.54
CA TRP A 630 11.16 -9.33 -8.45
C TRP A 630 11.73 -9.77 -9.81
N LYS A 631 10.87 -10.09 -10.81
CA LYS A 631 11.35 -10.41 -12.16
C LYS A 631 11.87 -9.17 -12.89
N ILE A 632 11.30 -8.00 -12.62
CA ILE A 632 11.76 -6.72 -13.17
C ILE A 632 13.10 -6.34 -12.54
N MET A 633 13.24 -6.56 -11.23
CA MET A 633 14.45 -6.28 -10.46
C MET A 633 15.53 -7.37 -10.53
N ALA A 634 15.36 -8.39 -11.37
CA ALA A 634 16.31 -9.50 -11.46
C ALA A 634 17.69 -9.07 -11.99
N SER A 635 17.76 -8.01 -12.81
CA SER A 635 19.02 -7.45 -13.31
C SER A 635 18.91 -5.95 -13.57
N ALA A 636 20.06 -5.26 -13.59
CA ALA A 636 20.14 -3.84 -13.94
C ALA A 636 19.57 -3.56 -15.35
N GLY A 637 19.86 -4.44 -16.32
CA GLY A 637 19.35 -4.31 -17.69
C GLY A 637 17.83 -4.45 -17.76
N SER A 638 17.25 -5.45 -17.09
CA SER A 638 15.80 -5.63 -17.01
C SER A 638 15.11 -4.43 -16.37
N PHE A 639 15.71 -3.89 -15.29
CA PHE A 639 15.23 -2.69 -14.63
C PHE A 639 15.28 -1.48 -15.57
N LEU A 640 16.43 -1.17 -16.18
CA LEU A 640 16.57 -0.04 -17.12
C LEU A 640 15.65 -0.14 -18.35
N ASN A 641 15.43 -1.35 -18.87
CA ASN A 641 14.50 -1.58 -19.98
C ASN A 641 13.05 -1.30 -19.55
N PHE A 642 12.65 -1.74 -18.36
CA PHE A 642 11.35 -1.41 -17.79
C PHE A 642 11.16 0.12 -17.68
N MET A 643 12.20 0.87 -17.28
CA MET A 643 12.16 2.34 -17.22
C MET A 643 11.92 2.99 -18.58
N ALA A 644 12.68 2.57 -19.58
CA ALA A 644 12.59 3.10 -20.93
C ALA A 644 11.24 2.79 -21.57
N ALA A 645 10.71 1.60 -21.33
CA ALA A 645 9.44 1.10 -21.87
C ALA A 645 8.29 2.08 -21.68
N TYR A 646 8.17 2.63 -20.47
CA TYR A 646 7.02 3.47 -20.14
C TYR A 646 7.24 4.95 -20.37
N ALA A 647 8.50 5.38 -20.43
CA ALA A 647 8.86 6.73 -20.83
C ALA A 647 8.25 7.05 -22.22
N VAL A 648 8.12 6.04 -23.10
CA VAL A 648 7.48 6.12 -24.42
C VAL A 648 6.05 6.65 -24.38
N PHE A 649 5.25 6.26 -23.38
CA PHE A 649 3.84 6.69 -23.29
C PHE A 649 3.69 8.00 -22.53
N LEU A 650 4.52 8.22 -21.51
CA LEU A 650 4.41 9.39 -20.64
C LEU A 650 4.94 10.68 -21.27
N GLY A 651 5.98 10.61 -22.10
CA GLY A 651 6.48 11.77 -22.84
C GLY A 651 5.37 12.44 -23.67
N PRO A 652 4.69 11.71 -24.56
CA PRO A 652 3.51 12.18 -25.29
C PRO A 652 2.40 12.77 -24.40
N ILE A 653 2.03 12.11 -23.30
CA ILE A 653 0.97 12.59 -22.40
C ILE A 653 1.38 13.93 -21.76
N ALA A 654 2.60 14.01 -21.25
CA ALA A 654 3.12 15.21 -20.61
C ALA A 654 3.22 16.38 -21.60
N ALA A 655 3.61 16.10 -22.85
CA ALA A 655 3.66 17.08 -23.93
C ALA A 655 2.28 17.67 -24.24
N ILE A 656 1.25 16.83 -24.41
CA ILE A 656 -0.12 17.30 -24.69
C ILE A 656 -0.57 18.24 -23.58
N MET A 657 -0.43 17.85 -22.31
CA MET A 657 -0.87 18.69 -21.19
C MET A 657 -0.12 20.03 -21.12
N LEU A 658 1.20 20.00 -21.29
CA LEU A 658 2.04 21.19 -21.17
C LEU A 658 1.72 22.19 -22.27
N PHE A 659 1.71 21.75 -23.52
CA PHE A 659 1.50 22.62 -24.67
C PHE A 659 0.04 23.06 -24.81
N ASP A 660 -0.93 22.22 -24.41
CA ASP A 660 -2.33 22.61 -24.37
C ASP A 660 -2.57 23.80 -23.45
N PHE A 661 -2.06 23.71 -22.22
CA PHE A 661 -2.30 24.74 -21.22
C PHE A 661 -1.48 26.01 -21.49
N TRP A 662 -0.17 25.88 -21.63
CA TRP A 662 0.73 27.04 -21.66
C TRP A 662 0.80 27.72 -23.02
N VAL A 663 0.78 26.95 -24.11
CA VAL A 663 0.99 27.49 -25.46
C VAL A 663 -0.33 27.79 -26.16
N LEU A 664 -1.26 26.83 -26.16
CA LEU A 664 -2.52 26.96 -26.91
C LEU A 664 -3.56 27.77 -26.13
N HIS A 665 -3.89 27.36 -24.91
CA HIS A 665 -4.90 28.01 -24.06
C HIS A 665 -4.35 29.16 -23.21
N LYS A 666 -3.04 29.45 -23.29
CA LYS A 666 -2.38 30.59 -22.63
C LYS A 666 -2.71 30.72 -21.13
N ALA A 667 -2.62 29.60 -20.42
CA ALA A 667 -2.91 29.42 -19.00
C ALA A 667 -4.39 29.63 -18.59
N LYS A 668 -5.34 29.57 -19.52
CA LYS A 668 -6.78 29.80 -19.26
C LYS A 668 -7.60 28.53 -19.44
N TYR A 669 -8.13 28.03 -18.33
CA TYR A 669 -9.15 26.98 -18.29
C TYR A 669 -10.37 27.47 -17.50
N ASN A 670 -11.53 26.92 -17.85
CA ASN A 670 -12.73 26.97 -17.02
C ASN A 670 -12.72 25.76 -16.08
N VAL A 671 -12.57 25.97 -14.77
CA VAL A 671 -12.55 24.86 -13.80
C VAL A 671 -13.87 24.10 -13.74
N LEU A 672 -15.01 24.80 -13.87
CA LEU A 672 -16.34 24.22 -13.69
C LEU A 672 -16.65 23.20 -14.78
N ASP A 673 -16.27 23.52 -16.02
CA ASP A 673 -16.50 22.65 -17.18
C ASP A 673 -15.60 21.41 -17.18
N LEU A 674 -14.55 21.35 -16.36
CA LEU A 674 -13.78 20.11 -16.15
C LEU A 674 -14.60 19.03 -15.41
N TYR A 675 -15.71 19.42 -14.78
CA TYR A 675 -16.62 18.54 -14.05
C TYR A 675 -17.96 18.32 -14.78
N ARG A 676 -18.24 19.07 -15.85
CA ARG A 676 -19.48 19.01 -16.64
C ARG A 676 -19.22 18.41 -18.04
N PRO A 677 -19.63 17.15 -18.30
CA PRO A 677 -19.40 16.48 -19.59
C PRO A 677 -19.98 17.20 -20.80
N ASP A 678 -21.02 17.99 -20.58
CA ASP A 678 -21.75 18.81 -21.54
C ASP A 678 -21.14 20.21 -21.75
N GLY A 679 -20.12 20.59 -20.96
CA GLY A 679 -19.41 21.87 -21.04
C GLY A 679 -18.41 21.97 -22.20
N ILE A 680 -17.56 23.00 -22.18
CA ILE A 680 -16.69 23.33 -23.33
C ILE A 680 -15.66 22.25 -23.69
N TYR A 681 -15.26 21.40 -22.74
CA TYR A 681 -14.30 20.30 -22.99
C TYR A 681 -14.96 19.01 -23.48
N ARG A 682 -16.21 19.08 -23.97
CA ARG A 682 -16.85 17.97 -24.67
C ARG A 682 -16.17 17.66 -26.01
N TYR A 683 -15.62 18.65 -26.72
CA TYR A 683 -15.03 18.53 -28.07
C TYR A 683 -15.97 18.02 -29.19
N ASN A 684 -16.62 16.87 -29.02
CA ASN A 684 -17.54 16.25 -29.97
C ASN A 684 -18.61 15.42 -29.22
N ALA A 685 -19.55 14.83 -29.96
CA ALA A 685 -20.63 14.01 -29.39
C ALA A 685 -20.13 12.79 -28.59
N VAL A 686 -18.89 12.36 -28.80
CA VAL A 686 -18.26 11.20 -28.13
C VAL A 686 -17.36 11.65 -26.98
N LEU A 687 -17.30 12.94 -26.64
CA LEU A 687 -16.49 13.49 -25.55
C LEU A 687 -14.97 13.27 -25.67
N ILE A 688 -14.42 13.28 -26.90
CA ILE A 688 -13.01 13.00 -27.17
C ILE A 688 -12.35 14.13 -27.98
N ASN A 689 -11.20 14.61 -27.53
CA ASN A 689 -10.31 15.40 -28.39
C ASN A 689 -9.50 14.48 -29.32
N TRP A 690 -9.97 14.28 -30.55
CA TRP A 690 -9.28 13.43 -31.52
C TRP A 690 -7.86 13.94 -31.86
N ARG A 691 -7.60 15.26 -31.75
CA ARG A 691 -6.27 15.83 -32.02
C ARG A 691 -5.23 15.31 -31.00
N ALA A 692 -5.61 15.22 -29.74
CA ALA A 692 -4.78 14.66 -28.68
C ALA A 692 -4.48 13.17 -28.94
N VAL A 693 -5.50 12.40 -29.33
CA VAL A 693 -5.36 10.97 -29.65
C VAL A 693 -4.42 10.75 -30.84
N VAL A 694 -4.59 11.50 -31.94
CA VAL A 694 -3.72 11.40 -33.11
C VAL A 694 -2.28 11.78 -32.77
N ALA A 695 -2.08 12.90 -32.07
CA ALA A 695 -0.75 13.33 -31.66
C ALA A 695 -0.06 12.29 -30.77
N PHE A 696 -0.80 11.69 -29.82
CA PHE A 696 -0.31 10.62 -28.97
C PHE A 696 0.13 9.39 -29.77
N VAL A 697 -0.70 8.94 -30.73
CA VAL A 697 -0.37 7.81 -31.61
C VAL A 697 0.89 8.10 -32.43
N VAL A 698 1.04 9.32 -32.97
CA VAL A 698 2.24 9.70 -33.74
C VAL A 698 3.50 9.73 -32.86
N GLY A 699 3.38 10.12 -31.59
CA GLY A 699 4.51 10.07 -30.64
C GLY A 699 4.87 8.66 -30.20
N VAL A 700 3.89 7.77 -30.01
CA VAL A 700 4.10 6.41 -29.49
C VAL A 700 4.50 5.42 -30.58
N ALA A 701 3.84 5.44 -31.74
CA ALA A 701 3.98 4.42 -32.77
C ALA A 701 5.43 4.15 -33.24
N PRO A 702 6.28 5.18 -33.46
CA PRO A 702 7.67 4.96 -33.88
C PRO A 702 8.51 4.16 -32.87
N ASN A 703 8.14 4.20 -31.58
CA ASN A 703 8.86 3.53 -30.50
C ASN A 703 8.47 2.06 -30.33
N LEU A 704 7.33 1.63 -30.88
CA LEU A 704 6.79 0.29 -30.66
C LEU A 704 7.70 -0.85 -31.15
N PRO A 705 8.38 -0.77 -32.31
CA PRO A 705 9.28 -1.85 -32.74
C PRO A 705 10.40 -2.11 -31.73
N GLY A 706 11.09 -1.06 -31.27
CA GLY A 706 12.13 -1.20 -30.24
C GLY A 706 11.58 -1.67 -28.90
N PHE A 707 10.39 -1.20 -28.51
CA PHE A 707 9.71 -1.68 -27.29
C PHE A 707 9.40 -3.18 -27.35
N ILE A 708 8.85 -3.67 -28.46
CA ILE A 708 8.56 -5.09 -28.69
C ILE A 708 9.85 -5.92 -28.60
N ASN A 709 10.94 -5.45 -29.23
CA ASN A 709 12.25 -6.11 -29.15
C ASN A 709 12.82 -6.14 -27.72
N SER A 710 12.59 -5.09 -26.92
CA SER A 710 13.05 -5.03 -25.53
C SER A 710 12.38 -6.07 -24.61
N ILE A 711 11.13 -6.45 -24.94
CA ILE A 711 10.39 -7.50 -24.23
C ILE A 711 10.77 -8.88 -24.78
N ASN A 712 10.87 -9.01 -26.10
CA ASN A 712 11.22 -10.25 -26.77
C ASN A 712 12.34 -10.03 -27.79
N SER A 713 13.57 -10.30 -27.36
CA SER A 713 14.79 -10.14 -28.17
C SER A 713 14.87 -11.09 -29.38
N SER A 714 13.97 -12.08 -29.45
CA SER A 714 13.81 -12.98 -30.61
C SER A 714 13.21 -12.24 -31.81
N ILE A 715 12.40 -11.21 -31.57
CA ILE A 715 11.80 -10.40 -32.64
C ILE A 715 12.84 -9.39 -33.12
N LYS A 716 13.41 -9.61 -34.31
CA LYS A 716 14.40 -8.70 -34.90
C LYS A 716 13.69 -7.55 -35.62
N VAL A 717 13.98 -6.32 -35.18
CA VAL A 717 13.36 -5.09 -35.72
C VAL A 717 14.32 -4.21 -36.52
N GLY A 718 15.56 -4.66 -36.70
CA GLY A 718 16.60 -3.92 -37.42
C GLY A 718 16.79 -2.50 -36.87
N VAL A 719 16.77 -1.50 -37.76
CA VAL A 719 16.90 -0.07 -37.44
C VAL A 719 15.74 0.45 -36.57
N GLY A 720 14.60 -0.25 -36.53
CA GLY A 720 13.43 0.11 -35.72
C GLY A 720 13.66 0.06 -34.20
N ILE A 721 14.83 -0.40 -33.74
CA ILE A 721 15.22 -0.34 -32.32
C ILE A 721 15.57 1.08 -31.86
N HIS A 722 16.08 1.92 -32.76
CA HIS A 722 16.68 3.19 -32.40
C HIS A 722 15.70 4.25 -31.88
N PRO A 723 14.48 4.43 -32.46
CA PRO A 723 13.48 5.36 -31.92
C PRO A 723 13.23 5.14 -30.42
N TYR A 724 13.13 3.88 -30.00
CA TYR A 724 12.92 3.50 -28.60
C TYR A 724 14.05 3.95 -27.67
N GLN A 725 15.31 3.94 -28.14
CA GLN A 725 16.47 4.31 -27.32
C GLN A 725 16.48 5.80 -26.94
N PHE A 726 15.82 6.67 -27.70
CA PHE A 726 15.60 8.08 -27.32
C PHE A 726 14.10 8.40 -27.22
N GLY A 727 13.29 7.38 -26.90
CA GLY A 727 11.85 7.38 -27.16
C GLY A 727 11.06 8.42 -26.39
N TRP A 728 11.51 8.81 -25.20
CA TRP A 728 10.86 9.90 -24.47
C TRP A 728 11.01 11.23 -25.20
N LEU A 729 12.22 11.56 -25.70
CA LEU A 729 12.49 12.80 -26.42
C LEU A 729 11.73 12.83 -27.75
N LEU A 730 11.81 11.73 -28.51
CA LEU A 730 11.08 11.59 -29.76
C LEU A 730 9.57 11.73 -29.54
N GLY A 731 9.03 10.96 -28.58
CA GLY A 731 7.61 10.96 -28.27
C GLY A 731 7.12 12.32 -27.79
N PHE A 732 7.84 12.97 -26.89
CA PHE A 732 7.50 14.30 -26.38
C PHE A 732 7.48 15.34 -27.50
N THR A 733 8.56 15.45 -28.29
CA THR A 733 8.68 16.47 -29.33
C THR A 733 7.73 16.22 -30.49
N ALA A 734 7.63 14.99 -31.00
CA ALA A 734 6.72 14.67 -32.10
C ALA A 734 5.26 14.93 -31.70
N THR A 735 4.86 14.52 -30.49
CA THR A 735 3.51 14.77 -29.98
C THR A 735 3.23 16.25 -29.82
N ALA A 736 4.16 17.02 -29.22
CA ALA A 736 4.00 18.46 -29.04
C ALA A 736 3.78 19.19 -30.38
N LEU A 737 4.60 18.87 -31.39
CA LEU A 737 4.50 19.49 -32.72
C LEU A 737 3.16 19.15 -33.39
N VAL A 738 2.80 17.86 -33.43
CA VAL A 738 1.56 17.41 -34.07
C VAL A 738 0.33 17.95 -33.34
N TYR A 739 0.33 17.93 -32.00
CA TYR A 739 -0.80 18.43 -31.21
C TYR A 739 -1.03 19.93 -31.42
N CYS A 740 0.04 20.73 -31.36
CA CYS A 740 -0.01 22.16 -31.65
C CYS A 740 -0.49 22.42 -33.08
N LEU A 741 0.08 21.73 -34.07
CA LEU A 741 -0.29 21.91 -35.47
C LEU A 741 -1.77 21.57 -35.71
N LEU A 742 -2.23 20.40 -35.25
CA LEU A 742 -3.62 19.98 -35.42
C LEU A 742 -4.60 20.92 -34.69
N THR A 743 -4.23 21.43 -33.52
CA THR A 743 -5.09 22.35 -32.76
C THR A 743 -5.12 23.75 -33.40
N ILE A 744 -4.03 24.19 -34.04
CA ILE A 744 -4.00 25.44 -34.79
C ILE A 744 -4.81 25.33 -36.08
N LEU A 745 -4.62 24.24 -36.84
CA LEU A 745 -5.31 24.01 -38.12
C LEU A 745 -6.81 23.71 -37.93
N PHE A 746 -7.16 22.89 -36.95
CA PHE A 746 -8.53 22.45 -36.67
C PHE A 746 -8.98 22.92 -35.29
N ARG A 747 -9.05 24.24 -35.10
CA ARG A 747 -9.23 24.86 -33.78
C ARG A 747 -10.59 24.56 -33.12
N PRO A 748 -10.62 23.95 -31.92
CA PRO A 748 -11.84 23.78 -31.13
C PRO A 748 -12.25 25.11 -30.47
N ARG A 749 -12.95 25.99 -31.19
CA ARG A 749 -13.24 27.36 -30.73
C ARG A 749 -13.93 27.43 -29.36
N GLU A 750 -14.80 26.47 -29.03
CA GLU A 750 -15.52 26.41 -27.75
C GLU A 750 -14.57 26.34 -26.53
N THR A 751 -13.38 25.76 -26.65
CA THR A 751 -12.45 25.59 -25.51
C THR A 751 -11.61 26.82 -25.21
N PHE A 752 -11.55 27.80 -26.13
CA PHE A 752 -10.76 29.02 -25.96
C PHE A 752 -11.61 30.10 -25.31
N ILE A 753 -11.29 30.40 -24.05
CA ILE A 753 -11.98 31.42 -23.24
C ILE A 753 -11.11 32.68 -23.08
N ASP A 754 -11.77 33.83 -22.96
CA ASP A 754 -11.08 35.11 -22.78
C ASP A 754 -10.55 35.30 -21.36
N LYS A 755 -11.30 34.82 -20.35
CA LYS A 755 -10.93 34.85 -18.93
C LYS A 755 -10.97 33.44 -18.35
N ALA A 756 -9.93 33.08 -17.58
CA ALA A 756 -9.94 31.85 -16.78
C ALA A 756 -11.01 31.92 -15.68
N LEU A 757 -11.69 30.80 -15.41
CA LEU A 757 -12.56 30.65 -14.24
C LEU A 757 -11.83 29.78 -13.21
N LEU A 758 -11.46 30.38 -12.08
CA LEU A 758 -10.67 29.73 -11.04
C LEU A 758 -11.56 29.09 -9.95
N PRO A 759 -11.08 28.05 -9.25
CA PRO A 759 -11.87 27.38 -8.20
C PRO A 759 -12.34 28.32 -7.09
N ASP A 760 -11.50 29.28 -6.73
CA ASP A 760 -11.80 30.22 -5.66
C ASP A 760 -12.97 31.15 -6.00
N GLU A 761 -13.09 31.55 -7.26
CA GLU A 761 -14.23 32.34 -7.75
C GLU A 761 -15.53 31.51 -7.67
N VAL A 762 -15.47 30.20 -7.87
CA VAL A 762 -16.63 29.29 -7.74
C VAL A 762 -17.02 29.08 -6.27
N TYR A 763 -16.04 28.91 -5.39
CA TYR A 763 -16.29 28.76 -3.95
C TYR A 763 -16.84 30.02 -3.29
N GLU A 764 -16.32 31.19 -3.67
CA GLU A 764 -16.77 32.48 -3.14
C GLU A 764 -18.10 32.93 -3.76
N GLY A 765 -18.35 32.55 -5.02
CA GLY A 765 -19.51 32.98 -5.80
C GLY A 765 -20.79 32.15 -5.63
N GLY A 766 -20.76 31.01 -4.93
CA GLY A 766 -21.95 30.20 -4.62
C GLY A 766 -22.89 29.97 -5.80
N ILE A 767 -22.48 29.19 -6.82
CA ILE A 767 -23.26 28.83 -8.02
C ILE A 767 -23.98 30.04 -8.66
N VAL A 768 -23.29 30.77 -9.54
CA VAL A 768 -23.97 31.62 -10.53
C VAL A 768 -24.26 30.77 -11.76
N GLU A 769 -25.48 30.24 -11.83
CA GLU A 769 -26.09 29.92 -13.12
C GLU A 769 -26.37 31.23 -13.87
N GLY A 770 -25.91 31.32 -15.11
CA GLY A 770 -26.25 32.41 -16.03
C GLY A 770 -25.35 33.63 -15.94
N VAL A 771 -24.27 33.63 -16.72
CA VAL A 771 -23.70 34.90 -17.21
C VAL A 771 -23.90 34.93 -18.72
N GLU A 772 -25.05 35.46 -19.12
CA GLU A 772 -25.09 36.25 -20.34
C GLU A 772 -24.39 37.58 -20.04
N VAL A 773 -23.37 37.86 -20.83
CA VAL A 773 -22.73 39.16 -20.89
C VAL A 773 -23.73 40.14 -21.49
N VAL A 774 -24.20 41.13 -20.71
CA VAL A 774 -24.36 42.56 -21.05
C VAL A 774 -25.06 43.25 -19.87
N GLY A 775 -24.49 44.36 -19.37
CA GLY A 775 -25.22 45.29 -18.51
C GLY A 775 -24.37 46.02 -17.47
N GLU A 776 -23.88 47.19 -17.84
CA GLU A 776 -23.38 48.26 -16.96
C GLU A 776 -24.33 48.52 -15.76
N LYS A 777 -23.79 48.51 -14.52
CA LYS A 777 -23.71 49.70 -13.64
C LYS A 777 -23.22 49.38 -12.22
N ASP A 778 -22.23 50.18 -11.84
CA ASP A 778 -21.99 50.79 -10.54
C ASP A 778 -21.69 49.92 -9.30
N GLY A 779 -20.40 49.92 -8.96
CA GLY A 779 -19.97 50.59 -7.74
C GLY A 779 -19.45 49.70 -6.62
N TYR A 780 -18.16 49.35 -6.63
CA TYR A 780 -17.37 49.33 -5.40
C TYR A 780 -15.89 49.63 -5.68
N ARG A 781 -15.35 50.53 -4.85
CA ARG A 781 -14.09 51.26 -4.99
C ARG A 781 -12.85 50.37 -5.08
N SER A 782 -11.98 50.65 -6.05
CA SER A 782 -10.59 50.19 -6.09
C SER A 782 -9.74 50.95 -5.06
N GLY A 783 -9.05 50.21 -4.18
CA GLY A 783 -7.86 50.69 -3.51
C GLY A 783 -6.64 50.31 -4.33
N ASN A 784 -6.05 51.28 -5.03
CA ASN A 784 -4.78 51.16 -5.72
C ASN A 784 -3.64 51.14 -4.70
N GLU A 785 -2.82 50.08 -4.71
CA GLU A 785 -1.41 50.18 -4.31
C GLU A 785 -0.55 49.98 -5.56
N GLU A 786 -0.04 51.10 -6.09
CA GLU A 786 1.03 51.12 -7.07
C GLU A 786 2.32 50.57 -6.44
N VAL A 787 2.79 49.43 -6.93
CA VAL A 787 4.15 48.97 -6.67
C VAL A 787 5.02 49.42 -7.83
N LEU A 788 5.83 50.45 -7.55
CA LEU A 788 6.90 50.96 -8.39
C LEU A 788 7.81 49.83 -8.89
N VAL A 789 7.90 49.71 -10.22
CA VAL A 789 8.80 48.79 -10.91
C VAL A 789 10.18 49.44 -10.98
N ASP A 790 11.12 48.93 -10.20
CA ASP A 790 12.54 49.22 -10.41
C ASP A 790 13.14 48.13 -11.31
N GLU A 791 13.63 48.55 -12.47
CA GLU A 791 14.21 47.70 -13.51
C GLU A 791 15.54 47.09 -13.04
N LYS A 792 15.52 45.79 -12.72
CA LYS A 792 16.73 44.95 -12.83
C LYS A 792 16.48 43.77 -13.76
N LYS A 793 17.00 43.92 -14.98
CA LYS A 793 17.05 42.89 -16.03
C LYS A 793 17.81 41.66 -15.51
N GLY A 794 17.08 40.57 -15.33
CA GLY A 794 17.57 39.26 -14.88
C GLY A 794 16.39 38.31 -14.71
N TRP A 795 16.66 37.00 -14.59
CA TRP A 795 15.77 35.82 -14.49
C TRP A 795 14.27 36.06 -14.16
N LYS A 796 13.95 36.95 -13.22
CA LYS A 796 12.58 37.39 -12.91
C LYS A 796 11.79 37.92 -14.11
N SER A 797 12.41 38.64 -15.04
CA SER A 797 11.76 39.15 -16.27
C SER A 797 11.40 38.03 -17.24
N TRP A 798 12.25 37.01 -17.35
CA TRP A 798 11.97 35.82 -18.14
C TRP A 798 10.85 34.98 -17.51
N ALA A 799 10.89 34.80 -16.17
CA ALA A 799 9.84 34.09 -15.43
C ALA A 799 8.47 34.81 -15.50
N ASN A 800 8.43 36.14 -15.44
CA ASN A 800 7.20 36.93 -15.57
C ASN A 800 6.63 36.95 -17.01
N LYS A 801 7.40 36.55 -18.02
CA LYS A 801 6.93 36.40 -19.41
C LYS A 801 6.43 34.99 -19.71
N MET A 802 6.86 34.00 -18.93
CA MET A 802 6.57 32.58 -19.12
C MET A 802 5.44 32.06 -18.22
N LEU A 803 5.24 32.66 -17.04
CA LEU A 803 4.18 32.38 -16.07
C LEU A 803 3.27 33.58 -15.91
#